data_AF-A0AAX4HK84-F1
#
_entry.id   AF-A0AAX4HK84-F1
#
_cell.length_a   1.000
_cell.length_b   1.000
_cell.length_c   1.000
_cell.angle_alpha   90.00
_cell.angle_beta   90.00
_cell.angle_gamma   90.00
#
_symmetry.space_group_name_H-M   'P 1'
#
loop_
_entity.id
_entity.type
_entity.pdbx_description
1 polymer ?
#
loop_
_entity_poly.entity_id
_entity_poly.type
_entity_poly.pdbx_seq_one_letter_code
_entity_poly.pdbx_strand_id
1 'polypeptide(L)'
;MIKVKNQRRKLEPYNPNLGFIGSVKVDVANYIFSSRRKRAPYNHSKALVKNLLSREVSVHLKESQNLTKFIRKRDLTFQKSDANGNYKIFTVPCTTTIVPLQKSVYNTIEKAAQSLIVSLRCVIQDIYGSKSVKDSPFVKSLPVEIRKIFVDAIMESPNYFPQLHHPNMKKYPFFDNVGLDLVLIEDYLEQSKNFEKLLKAKKTSKLPELPFRILELNAGAPSGASNNMNVLEGHYEQNPEVLESMGKMMPNDHFQVLADTYKSLGEDWTGVKDGIQVILPPGGMNGAAPEIHNLAAYSGLVYADPVQLFQDEKGYIRLRTINGSNPIVTAIYSRINADSALFDVDKGIILRDPDTNEPIYLRDSLKLGEEGEAPMVLDVNGDPIPLQSDYAVPGLLDAILNKKIYMGGLNRILDNKIILAALTTYAPKFFAPKLKELGIATNGPKITPPETLPPKKESVKVIEKNMDEWVIKAPNLSGGSGIYIMKTLSDEAKKEVMNMIKKNPSHYAYQKLVKIARIPVAMKDKKGSRFANLAADIRLWVFYGGGAKALPKMTHNALVRYAPEEKGPMSSIVNTSKGGGYAPFVVVDDTNSSESVTAAEYIKQKTPVPLQTHLPMFVAAQLIQVSRLATEIYNHLKNNTADSYTLLGLALSLKTQCREVLSFLNPRAIEPVYKIIDVLEAKQATMEIAAFFEKINTNQIQLVTTLERLESKNKLPKGFRDMMDELLVLDQDIVYQNYTEENRKHDRKILKNLKASLLEKAGTNKKLLAEYNLLISALRGSIEASFPRELVTGKTAINMMKLIDTFMNMVRERLQNSEKAIEFAKLFTVETVHPELKFETFGLSEESLKKTSGFLSASQKEFATGELLTESDYIPEHIKTARAAWMKIEAEAKKLSAEKRNAFLNKKRTAHFKEFPFLARMSEIMNSRRVGVKDLIELMPAMPYAKYNLEQFAKKQGLTLEGLFVNELTPNKISILSGQKIRENHLSAREDAGECFAKKRKSHGLFSDSDIFIWIRKELDPLTQIYTAGHEVIHYHQIEETTKLEARALSDGAIAQAYFLNFYGNFLGVSAASLEGLSVDISVERQPLYGLADRIVPYFFTNLITEIRDGINSSREDYDAILNKYGSLFGYMMPNSNQVKVKALQEIIPALENAKNILFAKELGLEIGWDEIRSALPSANDMQIKLNTPKIMRAIKKARPDYEALTAIGNHQFYGVSFARKLELSKSITLRPILSTISLGNSYNQTQQQQQQ
;
A
#
# COMPACT_ATOMS: atom_id res chain seq x y z
N MET A 1 45.50 -12.52 63.22
CA MET A 1 45.65 -13.50 62.13
C MET A 1 44.31 -14.17 61.85
N ILE A 2 43.53 -13.69 60.88
CA ILE A 2 42.37 -14.42 60.33
C ILE A 2 42.45 -14.29 58.80
N LYS A 3 42.78 -15.41 58.15
CA LYS A 3 42.88 -15.53 56.68
C LYS A 3 41.48 -15.42 56.07
N VAL A 4 41.18 -14.30 55.42
CA VAL A 4 40.04 -14.21 54.49
C VAL A 4 40.46 -14.91 53.20
N LYS A 5 39.89 -16.10 52.96
CA LYS A 5 40.05 -16.89 51.73
C LYS A 5 39.50 -16.08 50.54
N ASN A 6 40.39 -15.56 49.71
CA ASN A 6 40.08 -15.13 48.34
C ASN A 6 39.64 -16.35 47.52
N GLN A 7 38.34 -16.64 47.47
CA GLN A 7 37.76 -17.49 46.42
C GLN A 7 37.74 -16.71 45.10
N ARG A 8 38.88 -16.67 44.40
CA ARG A 8 38.88 -16.46 42.94
C ARG A 8 38.16 -17.65 42.31
N ARG A 9 36.86 -17.52 42.03
CA ARG A 9 36.17 -18.41 41.09
C ARG A 9 36.96 -18.37 39.78
N LYS A 10 37.69 -19.44 39.45
CA LYS A 10 38.27 -19.65 38.12
C LYS A 10 37.11 -19.64 37.12
N LEU A 11 36.93 -18.53 36.40
CA LEU A 11 36.05 -18.48 35.24
C LEU A 11 36.56 -19.54 34.26
N GLU A 12 35.71 -20.50 33.89
CA GLU A 12 36.05 -21.45 32.82
C GLU A 12 36.43 -20.64 31.59
N PRO A 13 37.60 -20.88 31.01
CA PRO A 13 38.07 -20.01 29.95
C PRO A 13 37.24 -20.27 28.67
N TYR A 14 36.83 -19.19 27.99
CA TYR A 14 35.92 -19.22 26.83
C TYR A 14 36.34 -20.23 25.75
N ASN A 15 35.45 -21.11 25.30
CA ASN A 15 35.76 -22.10 24.27
C ASN A 15 34.94 -21.84 23.00
N PRO A 16 35.55 -21.37 21.90
CA PRO A 16 34.83 -20.98 20.68
C PRO A 16 34.42 -22.15 19.77
N ASN A 17 34.97 -23.34 19.97
CA ASN A 17 34.67 -24.54 19.16
C ASN A 17 33.61 -25.43 19.82
N LEU A 18 32.79 -24.84 20.69
CA LEU A 18 31.82 -25.51 21.51
C LEU A 18 30.49 -24.77 21.40
N GLY A 19 29.44 -25.46 20.96
CA GLY A 19 28.11 -24.88 20.77
C GLY A 19 27.02 -25.80 21.31
N PHE A 20 25.78 -25.44 21.00
CA PHE A 20 24.62 -26.26 21.34
C PHE A 20 23.71 -26.48 20.14
N ILE A 21 23.16 -27.69 20.04
CA ILE A 21 22.02 -28.00 19.20
C ILE A 21 20.88 -28.37 20.14
N GLY A 22 19.87 -27.51 20.24
CA GLY A 22 18.88 -27.61 21.29
C GLY A 22 19.55 -27.32 22.63
N SER A 23 19.37 -28.22 23.59
CA SER A 23 20.05 -28.17 24.89
C SER A 23 21.35 -28.99 24.91
N VAL A 24 21.66 -29.70 23.82
CA VAL A 24 22.80 -30.64 23.76
C VAL A 24 24.07 -29.92 23.34
N LYS A 25 25.09 -29.99 24.19
CA LYS A 25 26.42 -29.44 23.95
C LYS A 25 27.18 -30.29 22.93
N VAL A 26 27.76 -29.67 21.91
CA VAL A 26 28.47 -30.35 20.82
C VAL A 26 29.74 -29.59 20.42
N ASP A 27 30.76 -30.32 19.98
CA ASP A 27 31.89 -29.72 19.26
C ASP A 27 31.46 -29.26 17.87
N VAL A 28 31.88 -28.06 17.50
CA VAL A 28 31.43 -27.36 16.29
C VAL A 28 32.60 -26.66 15.60
N ALA A 29 32.52 -26.55 14.27
CA ALA A 29 33.36 -25.64 13.52
C ALA A 29 33.08 -24.19 13.93
N ASN A 30 34.00 -23.29 13.61
CA ASN A 30 33.85 -21.87 13.88
C ASN A 30 34.40 -21.10 12.67
N TYR A 31 33.82 -19.95 12.34
CA TYR A 31 34.27 -19.18 11.17
C TYR A 31 35.61 -18.48 11.39
N ILE A 32 36.03 -18.25 12.65
CA ILE A 32 37.24 -17.49 12.97
C ILE A 32 38.26 -18.27 13.83
N PHE A 33 37.86 -19.38 14.46
CA PHE A 33 38.73 -20.22 15.30
C PHE A 33 38.90 -21.64 14.73
N SER A 34 40.14 -22.14 14.65
CA SER A 34 40.42 -23.51 14.21
C SER A 34 40.03 -24.55 15.27
N SER A 35 39.41 -25.65 14.82
CA SER A 35 39.09 -26.79 15.68
C SER A 35 40.31 -27.61 16.09
N ARG A 36 41.43 -27.54 15.34
CA ARG A 36 42.68 -28.30 15.62
C ARG A 36 43.40 -27.88 16.90
N ARG A 37 43.32 -26.60 17.26
CA ARG A 37 43.92 -26.05 18.48
C ARG A 37 42.88 -25.15 19.14
N LYS A 38 42.26 -25.60 20.22
CA LYS A 38 41.20 -24.85 20.94
C LYS A 38 41.67 -23.41 21.17
N ARG A 39 40.86 -22.43 20.72
CA ARG A 39 41.14 -20.97 20.74
C ARG A 39 42.18 -20.42 19.76
N ALA A 40 42.79 -21.25 18.92
CA ALA A 40 43.72 -20.73 17.92
C ALA A 40 42.95 -20.12 16.74
N PRO A 41 43.29 -18.90 16.28
CA PRO A 41 42.73 -18.34 15.07
C PRO A 41 43.20 -19.08 13.81
N TYR A 42 42.40 -19.02 12.73
CA TYR A 42 42.92 -19.28 11.39
C TYR A 42 43.91 -18.17 10.96
N ASN A 43 44.74 -18.43 9.95
CA ASN A 43 45.73 -17.44 9.50
C ASN A 43 45.09 -16.10 9.09
N HIS A 44 43.99 -16.16 8.35
CA HIS A 44 43.26 -14.99 7.85
C HIS A 44 42.42 -14.27 8.94
N SER A 45 42.27 -14.86 10.13
CA SER A 45 41.47 -14.29 11.24
C SER A 45 42.32 -13.92 12.47
N LYS A 46 43.66 -14.04 12.40
CA LYS A 46 44.58 -13.78 13.52
C LYS A 46 44.38 -12.41 14.16
N ALA A 47 44.32 -11.36 13.34
CA ALA A 47 44.17 -9.99 13.81
C ALA A 47 42.81 -9.76 14.48
N LEU A 48 41.74 -10.26 13.87
CA LEU A 48 40.39 -10.21 14.41
C LEU A 48 40.28 -10.91 15.77
N VAL A 49 40.82 -12.13 15.89
CA VAL A 49 40.79 -12.89 17.16
C VAL A 49 41.64 -12.21 18.24
N LYS A 50 42.79 -11.63 17.88
CA LYS A 50 43.60 -10.85 18.82
C LYS A 50 42.78 -9.69 19.40
N ASN A 51 42.10 -8.91 18.56
CA ASN A 51 41.26 -7.80 18.99
C ASN A 51 40.06 -8.28 19.83
N LEU A 52 39.39 -9.35 19.40
CA LEU A 52 38.22 -9.92 20.07
C LEU A 52 38.56 -10.35 21.50
N LEU A 53 39.68 -11.04 21.71
CA LEU A 53 40.08 -11.61 23.01
C LEU A 53 40.83 -10.61 23.91
N SER A 54 41.36 -9.50 23.39
CA SER A 54 42.12 -8.53 24.17
C SER A 54 41.27 -7.47 24.87
N ARG A 55 39.97 -7.37 24.53
CA ARG A 55 39.04 -6.35 25.06
C ARG A 55 37.95 -6.99 25.92
N GLU A 56 37.39 -6.22 26.86
CA GLU A 56 36.25 -6.70 27.65
C GLU A 56 35.02 -6.97 26.78
N VAL A 57 34.25 -8.00 27.14
CA VAL A 57 33.03 -8.38 26.38
C VAL A 57 31.93 -7.32 26.46
N SER A 58 31.88 -6.57 27.56
CA SER A 58 30.98 -5.42 27.76
C SER A 58 31.14 -4.36 26.66
N VAL A 59 32.37 -4.16 26.17
CA VAL A 59 32.70 -3.22 25.10
C VAL A 59 32.12 -3.70 23.77
N HIS A 60 32.36 -4.96 23.40
CA HIS A 60 31.79 -5.57 22.18
C HIS A 60 30.26 -5.55 22.17
N LEU A 61 29.62 -5.77 23.32
CA LEU A 61 28.17 -5.66 23.48
C LEU A 61 27.69 -4.23 23.21
N LYS A 62 28.39 -3.23 23.75
CA LYS A 62 28.03 -1.82 23.56
C LYS A 62 28.19 -1.39 22.09
N GLU A 63 29.27 -1.80 21.44
CA GLU A 63 29.50 -1.54 20.01
C GLU A 63 28.42 -2.23 19.14
N SER A 64 28.05 -3.48 19.45
CA SER A 64 26.96 -4.19 18.74
C SER A 64 25.60 -3.46 18.89
N GLN A 65 25.31 -2.92 20.08
CA GLN A 65 24.11 -2.10 20.31
C GLN A 65 24.15 -0.77 19.53
N ASN A 66 25.30 -0.10 19.49
CA ASN A 66 25.49 1.13 18.72
C ASN A 66 25.35 0.86 17.21
N LEU A 67 25.91 -0.23 16.72
CA LEU A 67 25.77 -0.69 15.33
C LEU A 67 24.31 -0.97 14.98
N THR A 68 23.57 -1.66 15.86
CA THR A 68 22.14 -1.90 15.67
C THR A 68 21.35 -0.58 15.58
N LYS A 69 21.66 0.41 16.43
CA LYS A 69 21.05 1.75 16.37
C LYS A 69 21.41 2.51 15.09
N PHE A 70 22.63 2.36 14.60
CA PHE A 70 23.08 2.96 13.35
C PHE A 70 22.26 2.42 12.15
N ILE A 71 22.08 1.10 12.09
CA ILE A 71 21.29 0.42 11.06
C ILE A 71 19.80 0.83 11.10
N ARG A 72 19.23 1.00 12.31
CA ARG A 72 17.86 1.54 12.47
C ARG A 72 17.67 2.89 11.80
N LYS A 73 18.64 3.80 11.91
CA LYS A 73 18.56 5.16 11.33
C LYS A 73 18.56 5.17 9.80
N ARG A 74 18.99 4.07 9.19
CA ARG A 74 18.99 3.84 7.74
C ARG A 74 17.76 3.07 7.25
N ASP A 75 16.76 2.91 8.11
CA ASP A 75 15.51 2.18 7.88
C ASP A 75 15.69 0.69 7.52
N LEU A 76 16.86 0.13 7.78
CA LEU A 76 17.15 -1.28 7.51
C LEU A 76 16.44 -2.13 8.55
N THR A 77 15.25 -2.55 8.18
CA THR A 77 14.29 -3.23 9.02
C THR A 77 13.87 -4.56 8.39
N PHE A 78 13.17 -5.38 9.16
CA PHE A 78 12.63 -6.65 8.69
C PHE A 78 11.20 -6.82 9.21
N GLN A 79 10.38 -7.57 8.50
CA GLN A 79 8.98 -7.82 8.85
C GLN A 79 8.82 -9.21 9.46
N LYS A 80 8.13 -9.31 10.59
CA LYS A 80 7.85 -10.57 11.30
C LYS A 80 6.40 -10.61 11.72
N SER A 81 5.73 -11.75 11.52
CA SER A 81 4.41 -11.99 12.10
C SER A 81 4.54 -12.21 13.61
N ASP A 82 3.67 -11.57 14.39
CA ASP A 82 3.51 -11.86 15.81
C ASP A 82 2.64 -13.10 16.03
N ALA A 83 2.44 -13.48 17.30
CA ALA A 83 1.69 -14.69 17.66
C ALA A 83 0.22 -14.64 17.22
N ASN A 84 -0.32 -13.45 16.91
CA ASN A 84 -1.68 -13.24 16.46
C ASN A 84 -1.76 -13.14 14.93
N GLY A 85 -0.68 -13.43 14.20
CA GLY A 85 -0.61 -13.32 12.75
C GLY A 85 -0.36 -11.89 12.23
N ASN A 86 -0.24 -10.88 13.10
CA ASN A 86 -0.04 -9.50 12.67
C ASN A 86 1.42 -9.25 12.31
N TYR A 87 1.67 -8.70 11.12
CA TYR A 87 3.02 -8.33 10.73
C TYR A 87 3.51 -7.06 11.43
N LYS A 88 4.71 -7.13 12.01
CA LYS A 88 5.42 -6.01 12.65
C LYS A 88 6.81 -5.82 12.06
N ILE A 89 7.18 -4.56 11.85
CA ILE A 89 8.52 -4.16 11.41
C ILE A 89 9.43 -4.07 12.64
N PHE A 90 10.60 -4.70 12.60
CA PHE A 90 11.60 -4.64 13.67
C PHE A 90 13.01 -4.36 13.12
N THR A 91 13.88 -3.82 13.96
CA THR A 91 15.30 -3.63 13.64
C THR A 91 16.05 -4.93 13.88
N VAL A 92 16.84 -5.37 12.89
CA VAL A 92 17.62 -6.59 13.00
C VAL A 92 18.84 -6.36 13.91
N PRO A 93 19.06 -7.16 14.97
CA PRO A 93 20.26 -7.06 15.80
C PRO A 93 21.52 -7.29 14.97
N CYS A 94 22.54 -6.47 15.18
CA CYS A 94 23.83 -6.59 14.50
C CYS A 94 24.94 -6.86 15.52
N THR A 95 25.90 -7.71 15.16
CA THR A 95 27.12 -7.96 15.95
C THR A 95 28.33 -7.33 15.27
N THR A 96 29.35 -6.95 16.06
CA THR A 96 30.64 -6.50 15.53
C THR A 96 31.58 -7.63 15.12
N THR A 97 31.22 -8.90 15.36
CA THR A 97 32.03 -10.04 14.93
C THR A 97 32.04 -10.18 13.41
N ILE A 98 33.19 -9.92 12.78
CA ILE A 98 33.38 -10.08 11.34
C ILE A 98 33.57 -11.54 10.96
N VAL A 99 32.93 -11.99 9.88
CA VAL A 99 33.15 -13.29 9.25
C VAL A 99 34.02 -13.11 8.00
N PRO A 100 35.33 -13.39 8.08
CA PRO A 100 36.21 -13.39 6.93
C PRO A 100 36.11 -14.67 6.11
N LEU A 101 36.15 -14.55 4.80
CA LEU A 101 36.36 -15.65 3.86
C LEU A 101 37.63 -15.40 3.03
N GLN A 102 38.50 -16.40 2.92
CA GLN A 102 39.68 -16.31 2.07
C GLN A 102 39.30 -16.28 0.59
N LYS A 103 39.94 -15.41 -0.20
CA LYS A 103 39.73 -15.32 -1.65
C LYS A 103 39.99 -16.65 -2.37
N SER A 104 40.97 -17.44 -1.94
CA SER A 104 41.23 -18.78 -2.48
C SER A 104 40.05 -19.74 -2.30
N VAL A 105 39.42 -19.74 -1.12
CA VAL A 105 38.22 -20.54 -0.81
C VAL A 105 37.00 -20.00 -1.57
N TYR A 106 36.83 -18.68 -1.60
CA TYR A 106 35.80 -18.00 -2.40
C TYR A 106 35.85 -18.43 -3.87
N ASN A 107 37.03 -18.41 -4.50
CA ASN A 107 37.22 -18.81 -5.90
C ASN A 107 36.83 -20.28 -6.14
N THR A 108 37.03 -21.14 -5.14
CA THR A 108 36.65 -22.55 -5.20
C THR A 108 35.13 -22.71 -5.11
N ILE A 109 34.48 -21.94 -4.24
CA ILE A 109 33.01 -21.89 -4.12
C ILE A 109 32.40 -21.34 -5.42
N GLU A 110 32.95 -20.27 -6.00
CA GLU A 110 32.46 -19.67 -7.24
C GLU A 110 32.49 -20.66 -8.41
N LYS A 111 33.60 -21.40 -8.59
CA LYS A 111 33.69 -22.45 -9.63
C LYS A 111 32.65 -23.55 -9.45
N ALA A 112 32.38 -23.95 -8.21
CA ALA A 112 31.36 -24.95 -7.92
C ALA A 112 29.95 -24.40 -8.17
N ALA A 113 29.70 -23.13 -7.82
CA ALA A 113 28.47 -22.42 -8.11
C ALA A 113 28.23 -22.27 -9.61
N GLN A 114 29.26 -21.92 -10.40
CA GLN A 114 29.17 -21.84 -11.87
C GLN A 114 28.67 -23.16 -12.48
N SER A 115 29.26 -24.28 -12.08
CA SER A 115 28.85 -25.61 -12.54
C SER A 115 27.38 -25.90 -12.21
N LEU A 116 26.97 -25.58 -10.98
CA LEU A 116 25.59 -25.76 -10.54
C LEU A 116 24.63 -24.86 -11.32
N ILE A 117 24.83 -23.53 -11.29
CA ILE A 117 23.89 -22.54 -11.83
C ILE A 117 23.74 -22.65 -13.36
N VAL A 118 24.81 -22.92 -14.10
CA VAL A 118 24.70 -23.23 -15.54
C VAL A 118 23.81 -24.45 -15.77
N SER A 119 24.01 -25.50 -14.99
CA SER A 119 23.21 -26.73 -15.11
C SER A 119 21.75 -26.47 -14.78
N LEU A 120 21.45 -25.67 -13.75
CA LEU A 120 20.08 -25.32 -13.36
C LEU A 120 19.38 -24.45 -14.42
N ARG A 121 20.07 -23.47 -15.02
CA ARG A 121 19.56 -22.74 -16.20
C ARG A 121 19.18 -23.70 -17.32
N CYS A 122 20.02 -24.69 -17.61
CA CYS A 122 19.74 -25.67 -18.65
C CYS A 122 18.53 -26.56 -18.30
N VAL A 123 18.37 -26.96 -17.02
CA VAL A 123 17.21 -27.75 -16.57
C VAL A 123 15.90 -26.98 -16.84
N ILE A 124 15.81 -25.72 -16.45
CA ILE A 124 14.57 -24.95 -16.62
C ILE A 124 14.30 -24.59 -18.09
N GLN A 125 15.34 -24.33 -18.89
CA GLN A 125 15.22 -24.17 -20.35
C GLN A 125 14.74 -25.46 -21.02
N ASP A 126 15.20 -26.62 -20.57
CA ASP A 126 14.78 -27.92 -21.09
C ASP A 126 13.32 -28.25 -20.72
N ILE A 127 12.89 -27.84 -19.52
CA ILE A 127 11.49 -27.96 -19.07
C ILE A 127 10.57 -27.05 -19.88
N TYR A 128 10.75 -25.73 -19.82
CA TYR A 128 9.84 -24.78 -20.49
C TYR A 128 10.03 -24.72 -22.01
N GLY A 129 11.15 -25.23 -22.54
CA GLY A 129 11.36 -25.43 -23.98
C GLY A 129 10.69 -26.69 -24.53
N SER A 130 10.13 -27.55 -23.66
CA SER A 130 9.40 -28.76 -24.03
C SER A 130 7.90 -28.51 -24.08
N LYS A 131 7.11 -29.51 -24.53
CA LYS A 131 5.63 -29.42 -24.52
C LYS A 131 5.05 -29.53 -23.10
N SER A 132 5.76 -30.23 -22.21
CA SER A 132 5.38 -30.44 -20.82
C SER A 132 6.61 -30.80 -19.99
N VAL A 133 6.49 -30.78 -18.66
CA VAL A 133 7.55 -31.24 -17.74
C VAL A 133 7.97 -32.68 -18.03
N LYS A 134 7.01 -33.56 -18.37
CA LYS A 134 7.26 -34.97 -18.65
C LYS A 134 8.00 -35.19 -19.96
N ASP A 135 7.96 -34.22 -20.87
CA ASP A 135 8.61 -34.29 -22.17
C ASP A 135 10.08 -33.90 -22.15
N SER A 136 10.52 -33.19 -21.10
CA SER A 136 11.90 -32.75 -20.90
C SER A 136 12.89 -33.91 -21.00
N PRO A 137 13.88 -33.83 -21.91
CA PRO A 137 15.00 -34.75 -21.98
C PRO A 137 15.71 -34.96 -20.64
N PHE A 138 15.95 -33.90 -19.87
CA PHE A 138 16.55 -34.00 -18.54
C PHE A 138 15.67 -34.82 -17.60
N VAL A 139 14.37 -34.53 -17.52
CA VAL A 139 13.43 -35.25 -16.65
C VAL A 139 13.35 -36.73 -17.04
N LYS A 140 13.30 -37.05 -18.35
CA LYS A 140 13.34 -38.42 -18.87
C LYS A 140 14.64 -39.16 -18.52
N SER A 141 15.75 -38.45 -18.33
CA SER A 141 17.02 -39.05 -17.92
C SER A 141 17.11 -39.42 -16.44
N LEU A 142 16.24 -38.84 -15.59
CA LEU A 142 16.26 -39.11 -14.16
C LEU A 142 15.90 -40.58 -13.86
N PRO A 143 16.51 -41.19 -12.84
CA PRO A 143 16.12 -42.52 -12.36
C PRO A 143 14.61 -42.59 -12.08
N VAL A 144 13.97 -43.72 -12.36
CA VAL A 144 12.49 -43.86 -12.29
C VAL A 144 11.94 -43.39 -10.94
N GLU A 145 12.58 -43.78 -9.83
CA GLU A 145 12.17 -43.37 -8.48
C GLU A 145 12.24 -41.85 -8.26
N ILE A 146 13.25 -41.18 -8.83
CA ILE A 146 13.48 -39.74 -8.66
C ILE A 146 12.63 -38.93 -9.63
N ARG A 147 12.40 -39.46 -10.83
CA ARG A 147 11.65 -38.80 -11.90
C ARG A 147 10.24 -38.45 -11.47
N LYS A 148 9.53 -39.39 -10.84
CA LYS A 148 8.16 -39.16 -10.36
C LYS A 148 8.15 -38.02 -9.33
N ILE A 149 9.01 -38.10 -8.31
CA ILE A 149 9.14 -37.09 -7.26
C ILE A 149 9.46 -35.71 -7.85
N PHE A 150 10.34 -35.66 -8.84
CA PHE A 150 10.72 -34.42 -9.51
C PHE A 150 9.57 -33.80 -10.28
N VAL A 151 8.81 -34.62 -11.03
CA VAL A 151 7.64 -34.17 -11.79
C VAL A 151 6.55 -33.67 -10.85
N ASP A 152 6.23 -34.42 -9.80
CA ASP A 152 5.20 -34.06 -8.82
C ASP A 152 5.58 -32.73 -8.12
N ALA A 153 6.84 -32.60 -7.65
CA ALA A 153 7.32 -31.38 -6.99
C ALA A 153 7.29 -30.12 -7.86
N ILE A 154 7.43 -30.25 -9.18
CA ILE A 154 7.29 -29.12 -10.11
C ILE A 154 5.82 -28.82 -10.37
N MET A 155 5.00 -29.83 -10.69
CA MET A 155 3.59 -29.61 -11.04
C MET A 155 2.75 -29.10 -9.86
N GLU A 156 3.12 -29.45 -8.63
CA GLU A 156 2.50 -28.96 -7.40
C GLU A 156 3.04 -27.59 -6.94
N SER A 157 4.05 -27.03 -7.62
CA SER A 157 4.64 -25.76 -7.24
C SER A 157 3.70 -24.59 -7.60
N PRO A 158 3.43 -23.63 -6.69
CA PRO A 158 2.71 -22.40 -7.02
C PRO A 158 3.47 -21.50 -8.00
N ASN A 159 4.75 -21.79 -8.26
CA ASN A 159 5.59 -21.03 -9.18
C ASN A 159 5.74 -21.70 -10.56
N TYR A 160 5.02 -22.81 -10.81
CA TYR A 160 5.00 -23.45 -12.12
C TYR A 160 3.90 -22.86 -12.99
N PHE A 161 4.29 -22.30 -14.15
CA PHE A 161 3.39 -21.66 -15.09
C PHE A 161 3.36 -22.46 -16.39
N PRO A 162 2.37 -23.36 -16.60
CA PRO A 162 2.25 -24.13 -17.85
C PRO A 162 2.27 -23.27 -19.12
N GLN A 163 1.78 -22.02 -19.01
CA GLN A 163 1.72 -21.03 -20.08
C GLN A 163 3.11 -20.61 -20.59
N LEU A 164 4.18 -20.88 -19.83
CA LEU A 164 5.55 -20.63 -20.27
C LEU A 164 6.11 -21.75 -21.17
N HIS A 165 5.41 -22.87 -21.37
CA HIS A 165 5.87 -23.89 -22.33
C HIS A 165 5.84 -23.34 -23.75
N HIS A 166 7.00 -23.00 -24.29
CA HIS A 166 7.13 -22.37 -25.60
C HIS A 166 8.52 -22.58 -26.19
N PRO A 167 8.67 -22.77 -27.53
CA PRO A 167 9.98 -23.02 -28.15
C PRO A 167 11.05 -21.96 -27.86
N ASN A 168 10.65 -20.70 -27.69
CA ASN A 168 11.60 -19.62 -27.34
C ASN A 168 12.20 -19.82 -25.94
N MET A 169 11.50 -20.45 -24.99
CA MET A 169 12.00 -20.63 -23.62
C MET A 169 13.20 -21.56 -23.53
N LYS A 170 13.48 -22.35 -24.57
CA LYS A 170 14.74 -23.10 -24.71
C LYS A 170 15.98 -22.20 -24.70
N LYS A 171 15.83 -20.92 -25.07
CA LYS A 171 16.91 -19.92 -25.08
C LYS A 171 16.73 -18.84 -24.02
N TYR A 172 15.64 -18.85 -23.25
CA TYR A 172 15.39 -17.82 -22.25
C TYR A 172 16.46 -17.85 -21.16
N PRO A 173 17.13 -16.73 -20.84
CA PRO A 173 18.24 -16.75 -19.89
C PRO A 173 17.75 -16.71 -18.43
N PHE A 174 17.15 -17.82 -17.97
CA PHE A 174 16.75 -18.04 -16.57
C PHE A 174 17.94 -17.94 -15.60
N PHE A 175 17.70 -17.95 -14.29
CA PHE A 175 18.73 -17.92 -13.23
C PHE A 175 19.55 -16.63 -13.21
N ASP A 176 18.89 -15.49 -13.46
CA ASP A 176 19.43 -14.12 -13.36
C ASP A 176 20.19 -13.84 -12.06
N ASN A 177 19.56 -14.10 -10.91
CA ASN A 177 20.13 -13.87 -9.59
C ASN A 177 19.65 -14.94 -8.62
N VAL A 178 20.58 -15.60 -7.93
CA VAL A 178 20.26 -16.64 -6.95
C VAL A 178 21.06 -16.47 -5.66
N GLY A 179 20.39 -16.71 -4.53
CA GLY A 179 21.00 -16.78 -3.21
C GLY A 179 21.37 -18.22 -2.86
N LEU A 180 22.62 -18.46 -2.48
CA LEU A 180 23.12 -19.74 -1.97
C LEU A 180 23.30 -19.66 -0.46
N ASP A 181 22.47 -20.38 0.30
CA ASP A 181 22.59 -20.43 1.76
C ASP A 181 23.57 -21.53 2.15
N LEU A 182 24.82 -21.12 2.38
CA LEU A 182 25.93 -22.01 2.69
C LEU A 182 26.24 -22.02 4.18
N VAL A 183 26.56 -23.20 4.70
CA VAL A 183 27.08 -23.37 6.07
C VAL A 183 28.43 -24.06 6.04
N LEU A 184 29.36 -23.53 6.81
CA LEU A 184 30.62 -24.21 7.11
C LEU A 184 30.34 -25.36 8.10
N ILE A 185 30.78 -26.57 7.76
CA ILE A 185 30.59 -27.76 8.62
C ILE A 185 31.91 -28.40 9.08
N GLU A 186 33.03 -28.04 8.45
CA GLU A 186 34.38 -28.56 8.71
C GLU A 186 35.41 -27.41 8.75
N ASP A 187 36.64 -27.68 9.19
CA ASP A 187 37.74 -26.69 9.18
C ASP A 187 38.18 -26.39 7.73
N TYR A 188 38.48 -25.12 7.40
CA TYR A 188 38.99 -24.69 6.09
C TYR A 188 40.24 -25.46 5.57
N LEU A 189 40.96 -26.16 6.45
CA LEU A 189 42.32 -26.70 6.22
C LEU A 189 42.43 -28.23 6.25
N GLU A 190 41.34 -29.00 6.33
CA GLU A 190 41.44 -30.47 6.30
C GLU A 190 41.95 -31.04 4.97
N GLN A 191 42.14 -30.19 3.95
CA GLN A 191 42.36 -30.62 2.57
C GLN A 191 43.77 -30.32 2.02
N SER A 192 44.51 -29.38 2.62
CA SER A 192 45.76 -28.88 2.02
C SER A 192 46.93 -29.88 2.07
N LYS A 193 46.90 -30.91 2.92
CA LYS A 193 48.00 -31.89 3.04
C LYS A 193 47.83 -33.17 2.21
N ASN A 194 46.63 -33.47 1.70
CA ASN A 194 46.36 -34.71 0.96
C ASN A 194 46.21 -34.50 -0.56
N PHE A 195 46.20 -33.26 -1.03
CA PHE A 195 45.94 -32.90 -2.43
C PHE A 195 46.95 -33.52 -3.42
N GLU A 196 48.26 -33.33 -3.21
CA GLU A 196 49.30 -33.93 -4.06
C GLU A 196 49.33 -35.46 -3.98
N LYS A 197 49.04 -36.03 -2.80
CA LYS A 197 49.08 -37.47 -2.55
C LYS A 197 47.92 -38.20 -3.25
N LEU A 198 46.75 -37.58 -3.32
CA LEU A 198 45.55 -38.11 -3.99
C LEU A 198 45.60 -37.97 -5.50
N LEU A 199 46.19 -36.87 -6.01
CA LEU A 199 46.46 -36.67 -7.44
C LEU A 199 47.46 -37.69 -7.99
N LYS A 200 48.58 -37.93 -7.26
CA LYS A 200 49.56 -38.97 -7.64
C LYS A 200 48.98 -40.40 -7.61
N ALA A 201 47.97 -40.66 -6.79
CA ALA A 201 47.33 -41.98 -6.67
C ALA A 201 46.18 -42.23 -7.65
N LYS A 202 45.87 -41.30 -8.58
CA LYS A 202 44.71 -41.35 -9.50
C LYS A 202 43.34 -41.62 -8.82
N LYS A 203 43.21 -41.34 -7.52
CA LYS A 203 41.95 -41.51 -6.75
C LYS A 203 41.13 -40.22 -6.78
N THR A 204 40.70 -39.82 -7.97
CA THR A 204 39.93 -38.58 -8.21
C THR A 204 38.58 -38.52 -7.47
N SER A 205 38.02 -39.68 -7.08
CA SER A 205 36.81 -39.77 -6.25
C SER A 205 37.00 -39.38 -4.78
N LYS A 206 38.24 -39.13 -4.34
CA LYS A 206 38.58 -38.69 -2.98
C LYS A 206 39.07 -37.24 -2.92
N LEU A 207 38.90 -36.48 -4.00
CA LEU A 207 39.23 -35.06 -4.03
C LEU A 207 38.43 -34.30 -2.95
N PRO A 208 39.02 -33.24 -2.37
CA PRO A 208 38.41 -32.50 -1.29
C PRO A 208 37.00 -31.96 -1.63
N GLU A 209 35.97 -32.42 -0.93
CA GLU A 209 34.64 -31.82 -0.96
C GLU A 209 34.68 -30.42 -0.33
N LEU A 210 34.02 -29.41 -0.89
CA LEU A 210 33.98 -28.08 -0.25
C LEU A 210 33.64 -28.21 1.25
N PRO A 211 34.28 -27.45 2.17
CA PRO A 211 33.95 -27.50 3.61
C PRO A 211 32.57 -26.88 3.92
N PHE A 212 31.88 -26.42 2.86
CA PHE A 212 30.54 -25.85 2.89
C PHE A 212 29.50 -26.84 2.36
N ARG A 213 28.29 -26.75 2.92
CA ARG A 213 27.08 -27.40 2.39
C ARG A 213 26.01 -26.36 2.12
N ILE A 214 25.23 -26.58 1.07
CA ILE A 214 24.05 -25.75 0.77
C ILE A 214 22.86 -26.25 1.59
N LEU A 215 22.24 -25.35 2.37
CA LEU A 215 21.00 -25.65 3.09
C LEU A 215 19.76 -25.39 2.24
N GLU A 216 19.83 -24.36 1.41
CA GLU A 216 18.72 -23.86 0.60
C GLU A 216 19.25 -23.08 -0.61
N LEU A 217 18.56 -23.22 -1.75
CA LEU A 217 18.72 -22.39 -2.92
C LEU A 217 17.59 -21.35 -2.87
N ASN A 218 17.88 -20.08 -3.12
CA ASN A 218 16.86 -19.03 -3.18
C ASN A 218 16.84 -18.47 -4.60
N ALA A 219 15.90 -18.90 -5.44
CA ALA A 219 15.87 -18.57 -6.87
C ALA A 219 14.77 -17.56 -7.26
N GLY A 220 13.99 -17.08 -6.28
CA GLY A 220 13.05 -15.98 -6.45
C GLY A 220 13.74 -14.62 -6.35
N ALA A 221 13.58 -13.94 -5.21
CA ALA A 221 14.11 -12.60 -4.97
C ALA A 221 15.03 -12.60 -3.74
N PRO A 222 16.29 -13.08 -3.85
CA PRO A 222 17.18 -13.20 -2.70
C PRO A 222 17.51 -11.82 -2.10
N SER A 223 17.17 -11.64 -0.83
CA SER A 223 17.32 -10.37 -0.09
C SER A 223 18.52 -10.34 0.86
N GLY A 224 18.86 -9.13 1.30
CA GLY A 224 19.86 -8.79 2.30
C GLY A 224 21.18 -8.26 1.74
N ALA A 225 21.26 -7.99 0.42
CA ALA A 225 22.53 -7.65 -0.22
C ALA A 225 23.10 -6.30 0.22
N SER A 226 22.25 -5.28 0.36
CA SER A 226 22.69 -3.97 0.85
C SER A 226 23.02 -3.97 2.35
N ASN A 227 22.56 -4.96 3.12
CA ASN A 227 22.71 -4.95 4.58
C ASN A 227 24.18 -5.03 4.99
N ASN A 228 24.96 -5.90 4.34
CA ASN A 228 26.38 -6.07 4.67
C ASN A 228 27.16 -4.76 4.48
N MET A 229 26.96 -4.05 3.36
CA MET A 229 27.55 -2.72 3.12
C MET A 229 27.24 -1.75 4.27
N ASN A 230 25.98 -1.69 4.69
CA ASN A 230 25.55 -0.79 5.75
C ASN A 230 26.11 -1.17 7.13
N VAL A 231 26.16 -2.47 7.44
CA VAL A 231 26.74 -2.99 8.69
C VAL A 231 28.23 -2.71 8.74
N LEU A 232 28.94 -2.87 7.63
CA LEU A 232 30.37 -2.60 7.52
C LEU A 232 30.70 -1.10 7.65
N GLU A 233 29.92 -0.21 7.02
CA GLU A 233 30.08 1.24 7.19
C GLU A 233 29.92 1.65 8.66
N GLY A 234 28.85 1.19 9.32
CA GLY A 234 28.60 1.50 10.73
C GLY A 234 29.61 0.85 11.68
N HIS A 235 30.20 -0.27 11.29
CA HIS A 235 31.29 -0.92 12.02
C HIS A 235 32.58 -0.10 11.92
N TYR A 236 32.96 0.30 10.71
CA TYR A 236 34.17 1.09 10.46
C TYR A 236 34.09 2.47 11.13
N GLU A 237 32.93 3.14 11.10
CA GLU A 237 32.75 4.43 11.80
C GLU A 237 33.02 4.34 13.30
N GLN A 238 32.74 3.17 13.92
CA GLN A 238 32.98 2.95 15.35
C GLN A 238 34.41 2.51 15.66
N ASN A 239 34.99 1.65 14.81
CA ASN A 239 36.32 1.08 15.05
C ASN A 239 37.01 0.68 13.71
N PRO A 240 37.72 1.63 13.06
CA PRO A 240 38.44 1.38 11.80
C PRO A 240 39.53 0.31 11.91
N GLU A 241 40.25 0.30 13.04
CA GLU A 241 41.45 -0.51 13.26
C GLU A 241 41.19 -2.02 13.08
N VAL A 242 39.99 -2.48 13.43
CA VAL A 242 39.61 -3.89 13.29
C VAL A 242 39.68 -4.33 11.83
N LEU A 243 39.06 -3.57 10.92
CA LEU A 243 39.06 -3.90 9.49
C LEU A 243 40.44 -3.67 8.85
N GLU A 244 41.14 -2.60 9.24
CA GLU A 244 42.49 -2.29 8.73
C GLU A 244 43.50 -3.39 9.09
N SER A 245 43.35 -4.01 10.25
CA SER A 245 44.22 -5.10 10.70
C SER A 245 44.05 -6.42 9.93
N MET A 246 43.00 -6.55 9.10
CA MET A 246 42.71 -7.77 8.34
C MET A 246 43.44 -7.85 7.00
N GLY A 247 44.15 -6.79 6.58
CA GLY A 247 44.85 -6.71 5.31
C GLY A 247 43.96 -6.21 4.16
N LYS A 248 44.34 -6.52 2.92
CA LYS A 248 43.54 -6.16 1.74
C LYS A 248 42.34 -7.09 1.58
N MET A 249 41.27 -6.56 0.98
CA MET A 249 40.02 -7.28 0.76
C MET A 249 39.47 -7.01 -0.64
N MET A 250 38.63 -7.90 -1.15
CA MET A 250 37.99 -7.69 -2.45
C MET A 250 36.88 -6.62 -2.34
N PRO A 251 36.77 -5.68 -3.28
CA PRO A 251 35.76 -4.63 -3.27
C PRO A 251 34.33 -5.18 -3.37
N ASN A 252 33.37 -4.49 -2.77
CA ASN A 252 31.95 -4.84 -2.95
C ASN A 252 31.48 -4.42 -4.36
N ASP A 253 31.39 -5.42 -5.23
CA ASP A 253 31.01 -5.34 -6.64
C ASP A 253 29.53 -5.65 -6.91
N HIS A 254 28.72 -5.88 -5.87
CA HIS A 254 27.37 -6.41 -6.01
C HIS A 254 26.45 -5.56 -6.90
N PHE A 255 26.41 -4.25 -6.69
CA PHE A 255 25.53 -3.36 -7.45
C PHE A 255 25.92 -3.23 -8.93
N GLN A 256 27.22 -3.23 -9.22
CA GLN A 256 27.73 -3.19 -10.59
C GLN A 256 27.38 -4.50 -11.32
N VAL A 257 27.62 -5.65 -10.67
CA VAL A 257 27.27 -6.97 -11.23
C VAL A 257 25.77 -7.09 -11.46
N LEU A 258 24.93 -6.58 -10.55
CA LEU A 258 23.48 -6.52 -10.73
C LEU A 258 23.11 -5.72 -11.99
N ALA A 259 23.68 -4.52 -12.15
CA ALA A 259 23.43 -3.64 -13.29
C ALA A 259 23.81 -4.31 -14.62
N ASP A 260 25.04 -4.82 -14.71
CA ASP A 260 25.57 -5.47 -15.91
C ASP A 260 24.76 -6.73 -16.27
N THR A 261 24.32 -7.48 -15.26
CA THR A 261 23.52 -8.68 -15.45
C THR A 261 22.17 -8.36 -16.08
N TYR A 262 21.36 -7.47 -15.50
CA TYR A 262 20.04 -7.17 -16.07
C TYR A 262 20.12 -6.43 -17.40
N LYS A 263 21.16 -5.62 -17.61
CA LYS A 263 21.42 -5.03 -18.93
C LYS A 263 21.67 -6.12 -19.97
N SER A 264 22.60 -7.03 -19.69
CA SER A 264 22.92 -8.12 -20.62
C SER A 264 21.73 -9.06 -20.89
N LEU A 265 20.90 -9.33 -19.88
CA LEU A 265 19.70 -10.16 -20.02
C LEU A 265 18.65 -9.51 -20.92
N GLY A 266 18.40 -8.21 -20.72
CA GLY A 266 17.49 -7.43 -21.55
C GLY A 266 17.96 -7.34 -23.00
N GLU A 267 19.23 -6.99 -23.21
CA GLU A 267 19.82 -6.87 -24.54
C GLU A 267 19.84 -8.20 -25.30
N ASP A 268 20.24 -9.29 -24.65
CA ASP A 268 20.31 -10.63 -25.26
C ASP A 268 18.92 -11.17 -25.61
N TRP A 269 17.94 -10.99 -24.72
CA TRP A 269 16.59 -11.52 -24.94
C TRP A 269 15.79 -10.70 -25.95
N THR A 270 15.85 -9.37 -25.86
CA THR A 270 14.99 -8.48 -26.65
C THR A 270 15.64 -7.96 -27.94
N GLY A 271 16.97 -7.97 -28.01
CA GLY A 271 17.73 -7.31 -29.08
C GLY A 271 17.76 -5.78 -29.01
N VAL A 272 17.13 -5.17 -28.00
CA VAL A 272 17.06 -3.72 -27.81
C VAL A 272 18.19 -3.26 -26.88
N LYS A 273 19.01 -2.31 -27.33
CA LYS A 273 20.21 -1.82 -26.60
C LYS A 273 20.02 -0.45 -25.93
N ASP A 274 19.00 0.29 -26.33
CA ASP A 274 18.67 1.64 -25.88
C ASP A 274 17.48 1.67 -24.91
N GLY A 275 17.14 0.52 -24.33
CA GLY A 275 16.08 0.40 -23.32
C GLY A 275 16.58 0.46 -21.89
N ILE A 276 15.64 0.54 -20.94
CA ILE A 276 15.91 0.63 -19.51
C ILE A 276 15.67 -0.69 -18.79
N GLN A 277 16.33 -0.86 -17.65
CA GLN A 277 16.11 -1.96 -16.73
C GLN A 277 15.40 -1.45 -15.48
N VAL A 278 14.34 -2.13 -15.07
CA VAL A 278 13.51 -1.72 -13.93
C VAL A 278 13.59 -2.75 -12.81
N ILE A 279 13.31 -2.30 -11.58
CA ILE A 279 13.08 -3.16 -10.43
C ILE A 279 11.63 -2.97 -9.95
N LEU A 280 10.87 -4.07 -9.89
CA LEU A 280 9.47 -4.06 -9.45
C LEU A 280 9.39 -4.32 -7.94
N PRO A 281 8.91 -3.36 -7.13
CA PRO A 281 8.84 -3.46 -5.68
C PRO A 281 7.50 -4.04 -5.19
N PRO A 282 7.46 -4.59 -3.96
CA PRO A 282 6.23 -4.94 -3.24
C PRO A 282 5.60 -3.74 -2.47
N GLY A 283 5.90 -2.49 -2.85
CA GLY A 283 5.46 -1.26 -2.17
C GLY A 283 6.32 -0.82 -0.96
N GLY A 284 6.31 0.47 -0.60
CA GLY A 284 7.18 1.06 0.44
C GLY A 284 6.84 0.68 1.89
N MET A 285 5.62 0.16 2.12
CA MET A 285 5.22 -0.41 3.41
C MET A 285 5.83 -1.80 3.68
N ASN A 286 6.38 -2.46 2.66
CA ASN A 286 7.06 -3.74 2.83
C ASN A 286 8.38 -3.56 3.61
N GLY A 287 8.68 -4.50 4.52
CA GLY A 287 9.92 -4.46 5.30
C GLY A 287 11.21 -4.46 4.45
N ALA A 288 11.17 -4.99 3.23
CA ALA A 288 12.32 -5.03 2.32
C ALA A 288 12.46 -3.78 1.43
N ALA A 289 11.49 -2.85 1.43
CA ALA A 289 11.53 -1.68 0.55
C ALA A 289 12.83 -0.85 0.66
N PRO A 290 13.40 -0.61 1.86
CA PRO A 290 14.67 0.12 1.99
C PRO A 290 15.83 -0.57 1.27
N GLU A 291 15.91 -1.90 1.33
CA GLU A 291 16.92 -2.68 0.60
C GLU A 291 16.73 -2.52 -0.92
N ILE A 292 15.50 -2.62 -1.40
CA ILE A 292 15.14 -2.49 -2.83
C ILE A 292 15.55 -1.11 -3.36
N HIS A 293 15.34 -0.04 -2.59
CA HIS A 293 15.78 1.29 -2.99
C HIS A 293 17.31 1.44 -3.00
N ASN A 294 18.04 0.77 -2.10
CA ASN A 294 19.50 0.73 -2.17
C ASN A 294 19.96 0.02 -3.46
N LEU A 295 19.35 -1.12 -3.79
CA LEU A 295 19.66 -1.85 -5.03
C LEU A 295 19.41 -0.96 -6.25
N ALA A 296 18.23 -0.33 -6.35
CA ALA A 296 17.89 0.59 -7.44
C ALA A 296 18.89 1.76 -7.55
N ALA A 297 19.14 2.45 -6.43
CA ALA A 297 19.97 3.65 -6.42
C ALA A 297 21.42 3.40 -6.81
N TYR A 298 22.01 2.28 -6.40
CA TYR A 298 23.44 1.99 -6.62
C TYR A 298 23.71 1.12 -7.86
N SER A 299 22.71 0.41 -8.39
CA SER A 299 22.84 -0.31 -9.67
C SER A 299 22.38 0.51 -10.88
N GLY A 300 21.56 1.54 -10.67
CA GLY A 300 20.95 2.31 -11.75
C GLY A 300 19.68 1.68 -12.34
N LEU A 301 19.23 0.52 -11.84
CA LEU A 301 17.91 -0.02 -12.17
C LEU A 301 16.82 0.96 -11.69
N VAL A 302 15.85 1.22 -12.55
CA VAL A 302 14.77 2.17 -12.28
C VAL A 302 13.72 1.52 -11.38
N TYR A 303 13.50 2.07 -10.20
CA TYR A 303 12.38 1.66 -9.34
C TYR A 303 11.07 2.07 -10.02
N ALA A 304 10.22 1.09 -10.30
CA ALA A 304 8.97 1.32 -11.03
C ALA A 304 7.81 0.58 -10.35
N ASP A 305 6.75 1.31 -10.06
CA ASP A 305 5.48 0.73 -9.60
C ASP A 305 4.81 0.01 -10.80
N PRO A 306 4.32 -1.25 -10.68
CA PRO A 306 3.75 -1.99 -11.81
C PRO A 306 2.67 -1.25 -12.58
N VAL A 307 1.82 -0.46 -11.92
CA VAL A 307 0.75 0.34 -12.56
C VAL A 307 1.28 1.42 -13.51
N GLN A 308 2.58 1.74 -13.44
CA GLN A 308 3.25 2.64 -14.37
C GLN A 308 3.78 1.93 -15.61
N LEU A 309 3.76 0.59 -15.63
CA LEU A 309 4.12 -0.21 -16.78
C LEU A 309 2.91 -0.48 -17.66
N PHE A 310 3.10 -0.44 -18.97
CA PHE A 310 2.05 -0.78 -19.94
C PHE A 310 2.65 -1.39 -21.20
N GLN A 311 1.87 -2.19 -21.91
CA GLN A 311 2.24 -2.71 -23.22
C GLN A 311 1.86 -1.73 -24.34
N ASP A 312 2.78 -1.42 -25.24
CA ASP A 312 2.52 -0.62 -26.43
C ASP A 312 1.94 -1.45 -27.59
N GLU A 313 1.51 -0.77 -28.66
CA GLU A 313 0.91 -1.39 -29.86
C GLU A 313 1.87 -2.38 -30.58
N LYS A 314 3.17 -2.34 -30.30
CA LYS A 314 4.19 -3.26 -30.85
C LYS A 314 4.52 -4.42 -29.91
N GLY A 315 3.82 -4.52 -28.77
CA GLY A 315 4.00 -5.55 -27.76
C GLY A 315 5.14 -5.31 -26.77
N TYR A 316 5.82 -4.15 -26.81
CA TYR A 316 6.86 -3.79 -25.85
C TYR A 316 6.26 -3.23 -24.57
N ILE A 317 6.84 -3.59 -23.43
CA ILE A 317 6.49 -2.94 -22.16
C ILE A 317 7.24 -1.62 -22.04
N ARG A 318 6.52 -0.58 -21.60
CA ARG A 318 7.04 0.78 -21.42
C ARG A 318 6.77 1.27 -20.00
N LEU A 319 7.67 2.12 -19.51
CA LEU A 319 7.50 2.82 -18.24
C LEU A 319 6.95 4.22 -18.46
N ARG A 320 5.85 4.59 -17.81
CA ARG A 320 5.31 5.95 -17.87
C ARG A 320 6.18 6.97 -17.16
N THR A 321 6.58 8.01 -17.88
CA THR A 321 7.38 9.11 -17.33
C THR A 321 6.65 10.45 -17.44
N ILE A 322 7.00 11.39 -16.57
CA ILE A 322 6.38 12.72 -16.49
C ILE A 322 6.59 13.57 -17.76
N ASN A 323 7.56 13.25 -18.61
CA ASN A 323 7.80 13.97 -19.87
C ASN A 323 7.31 13.21 -21.11
N GLY A 324 6.55 12.13 -20.93
CA GLY A 324 6.01 11.32 -22.02
C GLY A 324 7.03 10.50 -22.82
N SER A 325 8.32 10.51 -22.45
CA SER A 325 9.38 9.77 -23.15
C SER A 325 9.15 8.26 -23.16
N ASN A 326 8.39 7.75 -22.19
CA ASN A 326 7.89 6.37 -22.09
C ASN A 326 8.86 5.30 -22.62
N PRO A 327 10.07 5.16 -22.02
CA PRO A 327 11.13 4.30 -22.54
C PRO A 327 10.72 2.82 -22.55
N ILE A 328 11.29 2.06 -23.49
CA ILE A 328 11.13 0.60 -23.56
C ILE A 328 11.83 -0.01 -22.34
N VAL A 329 11.12 -0.88 -21.63
CA VAL A 329 11.67 -1.70 -20.55
C VAL A 329 12.15 -3.01 -21.16
N THR A 330 13.46 -3.24 -21.14
CA THR A 330 14.06 -4.46 -21.70
C THR A 330 14.20 -5.57 -20.68
N ALA A 331 14.35 -5.22 -19.40
CA ALA A 331 14.47 -6.19 -18.32
C ALA A 331 13.79 -5.71 -17.03
N ILE A 332 13.14 -6.65 -16.35
CA ILE A 332 12.53 -6.48 -15.03
C ILE A 332 13.29 -7.35 -14.02
N TYR A 333 13.84 -6.73 -12.98
CA TYR A 333 14.18 -7.42 -11.75
C TYR A 333 12.95 -7.45 -10.84
N SER A 334 12.22 -8.57 -10.82
CA SER A 334 11.02 -8.70 -9.98
C SER A 334 11.38 -8.93 -8.51
N ARG A 335 10.82 -8.12 -7.60
CA ARG A 335 10.83 -8.35 -6.15
C ARG A 335 9.46 -8.74 -5.59
N ILE A 336 8.52 -9.05 -6.46
CA ILE A 336 7.19 -9.59 -6.16
C ILE A 336 7.07 -11.03 -6.67
N ASN A 337 6.06 -11.78 -6.23
CA ASN A 337 5.79 -13.11 -6.76
C ASN A 337 5.44 -13.02 -8.26
N ALA A 338 5.83 -14.04 -9.02
CA ALA A 338 5.69 -14.00 -10.48
C ALA A 338 4.22 -14.05 -10.94
N ASP A 339 3.35 -14.77 -10.21
CA ASP A 339 1.91 -14.81 -10.45
C ASP A 339 1.25 -13.43 -10.31
N SER A 340 1.77 -12.58 -9.42
CA SER A 340 1.27 -11.22 -9.22
C SER A 340 1.57 -10.34 -10.44
N ALA A 341 2.80 -10.39 -10.97
CA ALA A 341 3.19 -9.62 -12.15
C ALA A 341 2.56 -10.16 -13.45
N LEU A 342 2.44 -11.50 -13.56
CA LEU A 342 1.91 -12.21 -14.73
C LEU A 342 0.39 -12.39 -14.69
N PHE A 343 -0.29 -11.89 -13.65
CA PHE A 343 -1.71 -12.10 -13.43
C PHE A 343 -2.53 -11.78 -14.69
N ASP A 344 -3.25 -12.79 -15.17
CA ASP A 344 -4.02 -12.77 -16.42
C ASP A 344 -5.04 -13.91 -16.36
N VAL A 345 -6.28 -13.57 -16.00
CA VAL A 345 -7.38 -14.55 -15.80
C VAL A 345 -7.71 -15.26 -17.11
N ASP A 346 -7.69 -14.54 -18.24
CA ASP A 346 -7.98 -15.11 -19.57
C ASP A 346 -6.95 -16.17 -19.99
N LYS A 347 -5.75 -16.11 -19.42
CA LYS A 347 -4.68 -17.11 -19.62
C LYS A 347 -4.57 -18.13 -18.48
N GLY A 348 -5.47 -18.08 -17.50
CA GLY A 348 -5.48 -18.97 -16.35
C GLY A 348 -4.33 -18.73 -15.37
N ILE A 349 -3.74 -17.53 -15.36
CA ILE A 349 -2.75 -17.12 -14.35
C ILE A 349 -3.45 -16.29 -13.30
N ILE A 350 -3.77 -16.94 -12.18
CA ILE A 350 -4.43 -16.34 -11.02
C ILE A 350 -3.50 -16.36 -9.82
N LEU A 351 -3.77 -15.48 -8.84
CA LEU A 351 -3.03 -15.45 -7.59
C LEU A 351 -3.18 -16.77 -6.83
N ARG A 352 -2.08 -17.23 -6.24
CA ARG A 352 -2.08 -18.44 -5.41
C ARG A 352 -1.41 -18.16 -4.08
N ASP A 353 -1.92 -18.78 -3.04
CA ASP A 353 -1.25 -18.77 -1.76
C ASP A 353 0.10 -19.49 -1.91
N PRO A 354 1.22 -18.86 -1.53
CA PRO A 354 2.55 -19.43 -1.74
C PRO A 354 2.82 -20.67 -0.87
N ASP A 355 2.08 -20.86 0.23
CA ASP A 355 2.24 -21.96 1.16
C ASP A 355 1.25 -23.12 0.88
N THR A 356 0.01 -22.85 0.49
CA THR A 356 -1.00 -23.89 0.20
C THR A 356 -1.14 -24.23 -1.29
N ASN A 357 -0.66 -23.36 -2.18
CA ASN A 357 -0.89 -23.41 -3.64
C ASN A 357 -2.38 -23.29 -4.03
N GLU A 358 -3.26 -22.95 -3.08
CA GLU A 358 -4.67 -22.75 -3.36
C GLU A 358 -4.86 -21.43 -4.11
N PRO A 359 -5.72 -21.39 -5.14
CA PRO A 359 -6.12 -20.13 -5.75
C PRO A 359 -6.68 -19.16 -4.72
N ILE A 360 -6.26 -17.90 -4.80
CA ILE A 360 -6.82 -16.83 -3.99
C ILE A 360 -8.00 -16.25 -4.76
N TYR A 361 -9.20 -16.51 -4.24
CA TYR A 361 -10.43 -15.93 -4.75
C TYR A 361 -10.80 -14.68 -3.98
N LEU A 362 -11.54 -13.81 -4.65
CA LEU A 362 -12.20 -12.69 -4.02
C LEU A 362 -13.17 -13.25 -2.96
N ARG A 363 -13.01 -12.80 -1.72
CA ARG A 363 -13.87 -13.19 -0.60
C ARG A 363 -14.63 -11.98 -0.11
N ASP A 364 -15.88 -12.22 0.25
CA ASP A 364 -16.78 -11.23 0.82
C ASP A 364 -16.44 -11.10 2.31
N SER A 365 -15.46 -10.25 2.66
CA SER A 365 -14.81 -10.10 3.98
C SER A 365 -15.71 -9.65 5.14
N LEU A 366 -16.99 -9.85 4.95
CA LEU A 366 -18.10 -9.10 5.44
C LEU A 366 -19.12 -10.12 5.91
N LYS A 367 -19.55 -11.02 5.01
CA LYS A 367 -20.27 -12.21 5.43
C LYS A 367 -19.36 -13.08 6.32
N LEU A 368 -19.81 -13.38 7.53
CA LEU A 368 -19.19 -14.41 8.37
C LEU A 368 -19.75 -15.78 7.97
N GLY A 369 -18.93 -16.63 7.35
CA GLY A 369 -19.29 -18.02 7.05
C GLY A 369 -19.44 -18.87 8.31
N GLU A 370 -19.93 -20.10 8.16
CA GLU A 370 -20.22 -21.02 9.29
C GLU A 370 -18.99 -21.30 10.19
N GLU A 371 -17.77 -21.19 9.65
CA GLU A 371 -16.50 -21.36 10.36
C GLU A 371 -15.79 -20.03 10.71
N GLY A 372 -16.43 -18.88 10.47
CA GLY A 372 -15.87 -17.54 10.67
C GLY A 372 -14.98 -17.03 9.53
N GLU A 373 -14.84 -17.77 8.44
CA GLU A 373 -14.20 -17.29 7.20
C GLU A 373 -15.21 -16.60 6.27
N ALA A 374 -14.74 -15.56 5.58
CA ALA A 374 -15.48 -14.88 4.53
C ALA A 374 -15.81 -15.82 3.34
N PRO A 375 -17.09 -15.94 2.92
CA PRO A 375 -17.46 -16.75 1.76
C PRO A 375 -16.90 -16.13 0.46
N MET A 376 -16.73 -16.97 -0.56
CA MET A 376 -16.23 -16.51 -1.86
C MET A 376 -17.29 -15.67 -2.60
N VAL A 377 -16.84 -14.65 -3.33
CA VAL A 377 -17.67 -13.92 -4.30
C VAL A 377 -17.76 -14.76 -5.58
N LEU A 378 -18.97 -14.97 -6.07
CA LEU A 378 -19.26 -15.78 -7.25
C LEU A 378 -19.66 -14.90 -8.43
N ASP A 379 -19.32 -15.32 -9.64
CA ASP A 379 -19.75 -14.69 -10.88
C ASP A 379 -21.22 -15.03 -11.23
N VAL A 380 -21.71 -14.55 -12.38
CA VAL A 380 -23.08 -14.80 -12.85
C VAL A 380 -23.39 -16.29 -13.12
N ASN A 381 -22.38 -17.14 -13.23
CA ASN A 381 -22.49 -18.58 -13.45
C ASN A 381 -22.38 -19.38 -12.14
N GLY A 382 -22.05 -18.72 -11.03
CA GLY A 382 -21.83 -19.36 -9.73
C GLY A 382 -20.39 -19.79 -9.47
N ASP A 383 -19.43 -19.37 -10.29
CA ASP A 383 -18.02 -19.70 -10.15
C ASP A 383 -17.26 -18.66 -9.29
N PRO A 384 -16.33 -19.06 -8.41
CA PRO A 384 -15.56 -18.11 -7.60
C PRO A 384 -14.70 -17.15 -8.44
N ILE A 385 -14.79 -15.85 -8.17
CA ILE A 385 -14.04 -14.82 -8.88
C ILE A 385 -12.59 -14.78 -8.37
N PRO A 386 -11.56 -14.91 -9.22
CA PRO A 386 -10.16 -14.77 -8.80
C PRO A 386 -9.85 -13.38 -8.22
N LEU A 387 -9.07 -13.31 -7.15
CA LEU A 387 -8.62 -12.03 -6.61
C LEU A 387 -7.66 -11.35 -7.61
N GLN A 388 -7.97 -10.12 -8.01
CA GLN A 388 -7.11 -9.35 -8.90
C GLN A 388 -5.77 -9.01 -8.23
N SER A 389 -4.68 -9.07 -9.01
CA SER A 389 -3.40 -8.56 -8.54
C SER A 389 -3.26 -7.06 -8.79
N ASP A 390 -2.95 -6.33 -7.73
CA ASP A 390 -2.52 -4.91 -7.79
C ASP A 390 -1.19 -4.70 -8.52
N TYR A 391 -0.43 -5.79 -8.75
CA TYR A 391 0.89 -5.75 -9.37
C TYR A 391 0.91 -6.27 -10.81
N ALA A 392 -0.26 -6.55 -11.39
CA ALA A 392 -0.38 -7.09 -12.73
C ALA A 392 0.23 -6.13 -13.76
N VAL A 393 1.10 -6.66 -14.63
CA VAL A 393 1.64 -5.91 -15.78
C VAL A 393 0.93 -6.39 -17.05
N PRO A 394 0.07 -5.57 -17.67
CA PRO A 394 -0.72 -5.99 -18.81
C PRO A 394 0.13 -6.54 -19.97
N GLY A 395 -0.24 -7.71 -20.50
CA GLY A 395 0.43 -8.33 -21.65
C GLY A 395 1.84 -8.88 -21.38
N LEU A 396 2.27 -8.94 -20.11
CA LEU A 396 3.64 -9.31 -19.75
C LEU A 396 4.02 -10.74 -20.21
N LEU A 397 3.13 -11.72 -20.07
CA LEU A 397 3.38 -13.09 -20.52
C LEU A 397 3.70 -13.13 -22.03
N ASP A 398 2.88 -12.48 -22.86
CA ASP A 398 3.10 -12.46 -24.31
C ASP A 398 4.37 -11.70 -24.67
N ALA A 399 4.65 -10.60 -23.98
CA ALA A 399 5.87 -9.84 -24.17
C ALA A 399 7.12 -10.68 -23.87
N ILE A 400 7.08 -11.54 -22.84
CA ILE A 400 8.16 -12.50 -22.53
C ILE A 400 8.31 -13.50 -23.68
N LEU A 401 7.22 -14.20 -24.05
CA LEU A 401 7.25 -15.25 -25.07
C LEU A 401 7.68 -14.74 -26.45
N ASN A 402 7.30 -13.49 -26.78
CA ASN A 402 7.61 -12.81 -28.04
C ASN A 402 8.92 -12.01 -28.01
N LYS A 403 9.78 -12.21 -26.99
CA LYS A 403 11.10 -11.56 -26.90
C LYS A 403 11.05 -10.04 -26.89
N LYS A 404 10.04 -9.47 -26.22
CA LYS A 404 9.85 -8.03 -26.05
C LYS A 404 10.33 -7.53 -24.70
N ILE A 405 10.43 -8.41 -23.71
CA ILE A 405 10.94 -8.10 -22.38
C ILE A 405 11.54 -9.32 -21.69
N TYR A 406 12.62 -9.13 -20.93
CA TYR A 406 13.13 -10.09 -19.97
C TYR A 406 12.50 -9.87 -18.59
N MET A 407 12.01 -10.91 -17.94
CA MET A 407 11.52 -10.89 -16.56
C MET A 407 12.33 -11.84 -15.67
N GLY A 408 12.96 -11.28 -14.64
CA GLY A 408 13.62 -12.01 -13.57
C GLY A 408 12.64 -12.67 -12.59
N GLY A 409 13.10 -13.67 -11.85
CA GLY A 409 12.31 -14.35 -10.81
C GLY A 409 11.48 -15.56 -11.28
N LEU A 410 11.56 -15.93 -12.56
CA LEU A 410 10.88 -17.13 -13.12
C LEU A 410 11.58 -18.46 -12.78
N ASN A 411 12.52 -18.46 -11.83
CA ASN A 411 13.40 -19.61 -11.55
C ASN A 411 12.89 -20.50 -10.41
N ARG A 412 11.88 -20.04 -9.65
CA ARG A 412 11.47 -20.60 -8.36
C ARG A 412 11.02 -22.06 -8.42
N ILE A 413 10.61 -22.59 -9.57
CA ILE A 413 10.29 -24.03 -9.69
C ILE A 413 11.46 -24.94 -9.28
N LEU A 414 12.70 -24.46 -9.35
CA LEU A 414 13.90 -25.22 -9.01
C LEU A 414 14.47 -24.92 -7.62
N ASP A 415 13.88 -24.00 -6.84
CA ASP A 415 14.26 -23.78 -5.43
C ASP A 415 13.51 -24.68 -4.44
N ASN A 416 12.66 -25.58 -4.94
CA ASN A 416 11.96 -26.57 -4.15
C ASN A 416 12.94 -27.49 -3.38
N LYS A 417 12.74 -27.55 -2.06
CA LYS A 417 13.59 -28.27 -1.10
C LYS A 417 13.68 -29.78 -1.37
N ILE A 418 12.65 -30.39 -1.95
CA ILE A 418 12.58 -31.83 -2.25
C ILE A 418 13.57 -32.21 -3.35
N ILE A 419 13.67 -31.39 -4.39
CA ILE A 419 14.42 -31.71 -5.61
C ILE A 419 15.87 -31.20 -5.58
N LEU A 420 16.26 -30.41 -4.58
CA LEU A 420 17.62 -29.84 -4.47
C LEU A 420 18.73 -30.90 -4.55
N ALA A 421 18.56 -32.04 -3.88
CA ALA A 421 19.53 -33.15 -3.94
C ALA A 421 19.61 -33.79 -5.34
N ALA A 422 18.46 -33.92 -6.03
CA ALA A 422 18.42 -34.43 -7.40
C ALA A 422 19.10 -33.44 -8.36
N LEU A 423 18.78 -32.15 -8.24
CA LEU A 423 19.37 -31.08 -9.05
C LEU A 423 20.89 -31.04 -8.91
N THR A 424 21.41 -30.98 -7.68
CA THR A 424 22.88 -30.94 -7.43
C THR A 424 23.61 -32.22 -7.88
N THR A 425 22.92 -33.35 -7.97
CA THR A 425 23.54 -34.65 -8.31
C THR A 425 23.49 -34.97 -9.80
N TYR A 426 22.34 -34.73 -10.45
CA TYR A 426 22.08 -35.18 -11.82
C TYR A 426 22.26 -34.07 -12.87
N ALA A 427 21.92 -32.81 -12.56
CA ALA A 427 21.97 -31.74 -13.57
C ALA A 427 23.39 -31.50 -14.11
N PRO A 428 24.45 -31.38 -13.28
CA PRO A 428 25.82 -31.22 -13.79
C PRO A 428 26.34 -32.40 -14.61
N LYS A 429 25.82 -33.61 -14.34
CA LYS A 429 26.19 -34.80 -15.12
C LYS A 429 25.52 -34.80 -16.49
N PHE A 430 24.21 -34.51 -16.53
CA PHE A 430 23.44 -34.46 -17.76
C PHE A 430 23.92 -33.34 -18.70
N PHE A 431 24.18 -32.15 -18.15
CA PHE A 431 24.65 -30.98 -18.91
C PHE A 431 26.18 -30.85 -18.98
N ALA A 432 26.92 -31.93 -18.71
CA ALA A 432 28.38 -31.97 -18.84
C ALA A 432 28.92 -31.49 -20.20
N PRO A 433 28.28 -31.78 -21.36
CA PRO A 433 28.72 -31.22 -22.64
C PRO A 433 28.65 -29.69 -22.66
N LYS A 434 27.59 -29.09 -22.12
CA LYS A 434 27.43 -27.63 -22.07
C LYS A 434 28.42 -26.98 -21.10
N LEU A 435 28.69 -27.63 -19.96
CA LEU A 435 29.72 -27.19 -19.03
C LEU A 435 31.10 -27.16 -19.70
N LYS A 436 31.45 -28.19 -20.48
CA LYS A 436 32.71 -28.24 -21.24
C LYS A 436 32.78 -27.13 -22.31
N GLU A 437 31.69 -26.87 -23.03
CA GLU A 437 31.60 -25.79 -24.02
C GLU A 437 31.90 -24.42 -23.41
N LEU A 438 31.44 -24.20 -22.17
CA LEU A 438 31.66 -22.97 -21.40
C LEU A 438 32.99 -22.95 -20.63
N GLY A 439 33.84 -23.97 -20.78
CA GLY A 439 35.14 -24.06 -20.10
C GLY A 439 35.06 -24.43 -18.61
N ILE A 440 33.92 -24.93 -18.13
CA ILE A 440 33.71 -25.35 -16.74
C ILE A 440 34.10 -26.83 -16.57
N ALA A 441 34.98 -27.11 -15.60
CA ALA A 441 35.42 -28.47 -15.31
C ALA A 441 34.32 -29.33 -14.66
N THR A 442 34.02 -30.49 -15.24
CA THR A 442 32.97 -31.41 -14.77
C THR A 442 33.38 -32.24 -13.54
N ASN A 443 34.69 -32.34 -13.26
CA ASN A 443 35.26 -33.09 -12.13
C ASN A 443 35.76 -32.17 -11.00
N GLY A 444 35.37 -30.89 -11.01
CA GLY A 444 35.76 -29.90 -10.02
C GLY A 444 34.99 -30.00 -8.69
N PRO A 445 35.23 -29.05 -7.77
CA PRO A 445 34.49 -28.93 -6.51
C PRO A 445 32.99 -28.80 -6.76
N LYS A 446 32.17 -29.31 -5.83
CA LYS A 446 30.70 -29.36 -5.97
C LYS A 446 30.03 -28.78 -4.73
N ILE A 447 29.00 -27.99 -4.96
CA ILE A 447 28.07 -27.57 -3.91
C ILE A 447 27.01 -28.66 -3.77
N THR A 448 26.97 -29.31 -2.62
CA THR A 448 26.03 -30.37 -2.31
C THR A 448 25.29 -30.07 -1.01
N PRO A 449 24.02 -30.47 -0.89
CA PRO A 449 23.32 -30.41 0.39
C PRO A 449 23.91 -31.46 1.36
N PRO A 450 23.58 -31.38 2.66
CA PRO A 450 23.75 -32.52 3.56
C PRO A 450 23.13 -33.80 2.99
N GLU A 451 23.55 -34.95 3.52
CA GLU A 451 22.98 -36.26 3.16
C GLU A 451 21.44 -36.17 3.21
N THR A 452 20.79 -36.46 2.08
CA THR A 452 19.34 -36.28 1.90
C THR A 452 18.72 -37.61 1.51
N LEU A 453 17.64 -37.99 2.20
CA LEU A 453 16.87 -39.20 1.84
C LEU A 453 15.77 -38.85 0.83
N PRO A 454 15.42 -39.79 -0.07
CA PRO A 454 14.26 -39.61 -0.94
C PRO A 454 12.98 -39.49 -0.10
N PRO A 455 12.01 -38.65 -0.48
CA PRO A 455 10.76 -38.45 0.24
C PRO A 455 9.80 -39.64 0.07
N LYS A 456 10.06 -40.75 0.77
CA LYS A 456 9.30 -42.00 0.68
C LYS A 456 9.13 -42.69 2.03
N LYS A 457 8.20 -43.65 2.10
CA LYS A 457 7.86 -44.40 3.33
C LYS A 457 9.09 -45.09 3.94
N GLU A 458 10.00 -45.61 3.13
CA GLU A 458 11.23 -46.27 3.58
C GLU A 458 12.15 -45.30 4.33
N SER A 459 12.21 -44.05 3.89
CA SER A 459 13.01 -43.00 4.52
C SER A 459 12.46 -42.63 5.90
N VAL A 460 11.13 -42.62 6.06
CA VAL A 460 10.50 -42.43 7.38
C VAL A 460 10.92 -43.54 8.36
N LYS A 461 10.99 -44.80 7.91
CA LYS A 461 11.48 -45.92 8.74
C LYS A 461 12.95 -45.77 9.14
N VAL A 462 13.76 -45.12 8.31
CA VAL A 462 15.16 -44.79 8.66
C VAL A 462 15.20 -43.72 9.73
N ILE A 463 14.39 -42.66 9.58
CA ILE A 463 14.31 -41.54 10.53
C ILE A 463 13.81 -42.03 11.90
N GLU A 464 12.82 -42.92 11.94
CA GLU A 464 12.29 -43.49 13.20
C GLU A 464 13.35 -44.14 14.08
N LYS A 465 14.38 -44.75 13.48
CA LYS A 465 15.43 -45.44 14.25
C LYS A 465 16.32 -44.47 15.02
N ASN A 466 16.49 -43.24 14.53
CA ASN A 466 17.32 -42.23 15.17
C ASN A 466 16.88 -40.81 14.76
N MET A 467 15.78 -40.35 15.35
CA MET A 467 15.12 -39.11 14.95
C MET A 467 16.04 -37.88 15.08
N ASP A 468 16.91 -37.84 16.09
CA ASP A 468 17.79 -36.71 16.40
C ASP A 468 18.87 -36.45 15.32
N GLU A 469 19.08 -37.36 14.37
CA GLU A 469 20.01 -37.17 13.26
C GLU A 469 19.39 -36.46 12.06
N TRP A 470 18.10 -36.09 12.11
CA TRP A 470 17.37 -35.59 10.95
C TRP A 470 16.81 -34.19 11.13
N VAL A 471 16.75 -33.49 10.00
CA VAL A 471 16.07 -32.21 9.78
C VAL A 471 14.99 -32.48 8.75
N ILE A 472 13.74 -32.23 9.14
CA ILE A 472 12.57 -32.39 8.27
C ILE A 472 12.15 -31.02 7.80
N LYS A 473 11.98 -30.86 6.49
CA LYS A 473 11.61 -29.58 5.87
C LYS A 473 10.33 -29.71 5.07
N ALA A 474 9.33 -28.89 5.39
CA ALA A 474 8.16 -28.68 4.55
C ALA A 474 8.54 -27.77 3.36
N PRO A 475 8.18 -28.12 2.11
CA PRO A 475 8.56 -27.39 0.91
C PRO A 475 7.90 -26.02 0.89
N ASN A 476 6.59 -25.98 1.18
CA ASN A 476 5.79 -24.79 0.94
C ASN A 476 5.81 -23.79 2.10
N LEU A 477 6.09 -24.20 3.34
CA LEU A 477 6.16 -23.25 4.46
C LEU A 477 7.43 -22.39 4.41
N SER A 478 7.24 -21.07 4.31
CA SER A 478 8.32 -20.07 4.30
C SER A 478 8.77 -19.65 5.72
N GLY A 479 9.87 -18.89 5.82
CA GLY A 479 10.26 -18.19 7.06
C GLY A 479 10.69 -19.07 8.26
N GLY A 480 11.00 -20.34 8.05
CA GLY A 480 11.45 -21.29 9.09
C GLY A 480 10.34 -21.99 9.86
N SER A 481 9.05 -21.71 9.58
CA SER A 481 7.91 -22.39 10.23
C SER A 481 7.75 -23.86 9.78
N GLY A 482 8.37 -24.25 8.68
CA GLY A 482 8.42 -25.63 8.19
C GLY A 482 9.78 -26.32 8.34
N ILE A 483 10.67 -25.87 9.23
CA ILE A 483 11.96 -26.52 9.46
C ILE A 483 11.98 -27.15 10.86
N TYR A 484 11.99 -28.47 10.92
CA TYR A 484 12.01 -29.24 12.15
C TYR A 484 13.38 -29.87 12.34
N ILE A 485 14.20 -29.27 13.20
CA ILE A 485 15.45 -29.86 13.63
C ILE A 485 15.12 -30.82 14.77
N MET A 486 14.97 -32.12 14.48
CA MET A 486 14.41 -33.09 15.42
C MET A 486 15.12 -33.06 16.79
N LYS A 487 16.45 -32.94 16.79
CA LYS A 487 17.28 -32.85 17.99
C LYS A 487 16.96 -31.67 18.93
N THR A 488 16.30 -30.62 18.43
CA THR A 488 15.96 -29.42 19.22
C THR A 488 14.52 -29.41 19.72
N LEU A 489 13.70 -30.38 19.30
CA LEU A 489 12.29 -30.50 19.67
C LEU A 489 12.10 -31.29 20.97
N SER A 490 10.99 -31.05 21.67
CA SER A 490 10.55 -31.92 22.77
C SER A 490 10.06 -33.27 22.23
N ASP A 491 9.92 -34.27 23.10
CA ASP A 491 9.48 -35.60 22.67
C ASP A 491 8.04 -35.59 22.14
N GLU A 492 7.18 -34.72 22.67
CA GLU A 492 5.83 -34.49 22.15
C GLU A 492 5.88 -33.91 20.72
N ALA A 493 6.64 -32.83 20.51
CA ALA A 493 6.79 -32.20 19.21
C ALA A 493 7.44 -33.14 18.18
N LYS A 494 8.40 -33.99 18.60
CA LYS A 494 8.96 -35.04 17.73
C LYS A 494 7.87 -36.01 17.28
N LYS A 495 7.00 -36.48 18.19
CA LYS A 495 5.90 -37.40 17.85
C LYS A 495 4.92 -36.77 16.85
N GLU A 496 4.59 -35.49 17.03
CA GLU A 496 3.75 -34.75 16.09
C GLU A 496 4.35 -34.71 14.69
N VAL A 497 5.62 -34.29 14.58
CA VAL A 497 6.34 -34.25 13.30
C VAL A 497 6.42 -35.65 12.68
N MET A 498 6.63 -36.69 13.49
CA MET A 498 6.66 -38.08 13.00
C MET A 498 5.29 -38.53 12.46
N ASN A 499 4.20 -38.15 13.11
CA ASN A 499 2.85 -38.44 12.61
C ASN A 499 2.58 -37.74 11.27
N MET A 500 3.02 -36.48 11.14
CA MET A 500 2.90 -35.71 9.89
C MET A 500 3.62 -36.41 8.72
N ILE A 501 4.89 -36.79 8.91
CA ILE A 501 5.67 -37.41 7.82
C ILE A 501 5.22 -38.84 7.51
N LYS A 502 4.62 -39.57 8.46
CA LYS A 502 4.00 -40.87 8.20
C LYS A 502 2.76 -40.76 7.32
N LYS A 503 1.95 -39.72 7.55
CA LYS A 503 0.73 -39.46 6.79
C LYS A 503 1.04 -39.09 5.34
N ASN A 504 2.05 -38.23 5.12
CA ASN A 504 2.41 -37.78 3.77
C ASN A 504 3.95 -37.70 3.56
N PRO A 505 4.63 -38.85 3.37
CA PRO A 505 6.09 -38.88 3.31
C PRO A 505 6.67 -38.21 2.05
N SER A 506 5.91 -38.15 0.95
CA SER A 506 6.31 -37.51 -0.30
C SER A 506 6.35 -35.99 -0.21
N HIS A 507 5.66 -35.41 0.77
CA HIS A 507 5.56 -33.96 0.92
C HIS A 507 6.76 -33.32 1.63
N TYR A 508 7.63 -34.08 2.31
CA TYR A 508 8.72 -33.49 3.11
C TYR A 508 10.10 -33.81 2.55
N ALA A 509 11.03 -32.86 2.67
CA ALA A 509 12.45 -33.12 2.43
C ALA A 509 13.13 -33.58 3.73
N TYR A 510 13.96 -34.63 3.63
CA TYR A 510 14.65 -35.24 4.76
C TYR A 510 16.15 -35.05 4.63
N GLN A 511 16.73 -34.21 5.48
CA GLN A 511 18.16 -33.89 5.46
C GLN A 511 18.83 -34.31 6.76
N LYS A 512 20.03 -34.86 6.68
CA LYS A 512 20.82 -35.18 7.87
C LYS A 512 21.25 -33.92 8.58
N LEU A 513 21.14 -33.92 9.90
CA LEU A 513 21.58 -32.84 10.76
C LEU A 513 23.10 -32.69 10.68
N VAL A 514 23.54 -31.50 10.29
CA VAL A 514 24.96 -31.11 10.28
C VAL A 514 25.27 -30.13 11.40
N LYS A 515 26.49 -30.21 11.93
CA LYS A 515 26.97 -29.31 12.98
C LYS A 515 27.48 -28.02 12.34
N ILE A 516 26.56 -27.08 12.14
CA ILE A 516 26.88 -25.79 11.51
C ILE A 516 27.83 -24.96 12.38
N ALA A 517 28.75 -24.26 11.70
CA ALA A 517 29.76 -23.43 12.33
C ALA A 517 29.17 -22.28 13.15
N ARG A 518 29.92 -21.85 14.16
CA ARG A 518 29.54 -20.78 15.10
C ARG A 518 30.36 -19.51 14.93
N ILE A 519 29.80 -18.40 15.41
CA ILE A 519 30.50 -17.13 15.63
C ILE A 519 30.33 -16.66 17.09
N PRO A 520 31.34 -16.02 17.69
CA PRO A 520 31.17 -15.32 18.97
C PRO A 520 30.21 -14.15 18.80
N VAL A 521 29.22 -14.03 19.67
CA VAL A 521 28.38 -12.83 19.78
C VAL A 521 28.38 -12.38 21.24
N ALA A 522 28.66 -11.10 21.48
CA ALA A 522 28.62 -10.53 22.80
C ALA A 522 27.16 -10.40 23.26
N MET A 523 26.83 -11.02 24.39
CA MET A 523 25.48 -11.03 24.96
C MET A 523 25.53 -10.68 26.45
N LYS A 524 24.43 -10.14 26.97
CA LYS A 524 24.22 -9.92 28.39
C LYS A 524 23.30 -11.00 28.94
N ASP A 525 23.72 -11.68 30.00
CA ASP A 525 22.89 -12.60 30.76
C ASP A 525 22.81 -12.17 32.24
N LYS A 526 22.15 -12.98 33.09
CA LYS A 526 22.00 -12.71 34.53
C LYS A 526 23.35 -12.64 35.28
N LYS A 527 24.44 -13.17 34.71
CA LYS A 527 25.78 -13.28 35.31
C LYS A 527 26.76 -12.24 34.77
N GLY A 528 26.39 -11.45 33.75
CA GLY A 528 27.22 -10.39 33.18
C GLY A 528 27.27 -10.44 31.65
N SER A 529 28.26 -9.77 31.07
CA SER A 529 28.51 -9.82 29.62
C SER A 529 29.44 -10.98 29.29
N ARG A 530 29.09 -11.79 28.28
CA ARG A 530 29.92 -12.92 27.81
C ARG A 530 29.74 -13.15 26.31
N PHE A 531 30.67 -13.91 25.72
CA PHE A 531 30.49 -14.41 24.36
C PHE A 531 29.59 -15.65 24.37
N ALA A 532 28.64 -15.68 23.45
CA ALA A 532 27.85 -16.86 23.09
C ALA A 532 28.27 -17.35 21.70
N ASN A 533 28.35 -18.67 21.50
CA ASN A 533 28.69 -19.26 20.20
C ASN A 533 27.43 -19.54 19.39
N LEU A 534 27.00 -18.57 18.59
CA LEU A 534 25.75 -18.64 17.83
C LEU A 534 25.97 -19.27 16.46
N ALA A 535 25.03 -20.12 16.04
CA ALA A 535 25.02 -20.71 14.69
C ALA A 535 25.01 -19.60 13.65
N ALA A 536 25.82 -19.74 12.60
CA ALA A 536 25.82 -18.78 11.51
C ALA A 536 25.87 -19.44 10.13
N ASP A 537 25.16 -18.83 9.19
CA ASP A 537 25.21 -19.17 7.77
C ASP A 537 25.66 -17.97 6.92
N ILE A 538 26.02 -18.26 5.67
CA ILE A 538 26.46 -17.28 4.69
C ILE A 538 25.57 -17.42 3.46
N ARG A 539 24.79 -16.37 3.17
CA ARG A 539 24.09 -16.24 1.89
C ARG A 539 24.98 -15.50 0.89
N LEU A 540 25.42 -16.22 -0.14
CA LEU A 540 26.16 -15.65 -1.28
C LEU A 540 25.23 -15.43 -2.47
N TRP A 541 25.50 -14.41 -3.28
CA TRP A 541 24.74 -14.13 -4.50
C TRP A 541 25.52 -14.53 -5.74
N VAL A 542 24.85 -15.23 -6.64
CA VAL A 542 25.37 -15.59 -7.96
C VAL A 542 24.47 -14.98 -9.01
N PHE A 543 25.06 -14.18 -9.89
CA PHE A 543 24.40 -13.54 -11.01
C PHE A 543 24.75 -14.23 -12.31
N TYR A 544 23.79 -14.35 -13.23
CA TYR A 544 24.05 -14.95 -14.53
C TYR A 544 23.41 -14.13 -15.65
N GLY A 545 24.24 -13.39 -16.39
CA GLY A 545 23.83 -12.56 -17.51
C GLY A 545 23.36 -13.32 -18.76
N GLY A 546 22.96 -12.54 -19.78
CA GLY A 546 22.61 -13.03 -21.11
C GLY A 546 23.82 -13.30 -22.00
N GLY A 547 23.63 -14.04 -23.09
CA GLY A 547 24.66 -14.32 -24.10
C GLY A 547 25.25 -15.74 -24.06
N ALA A 548 25.66 -16.25 -25.22
CA ALA A 548 26.04 -17.65 -25.41
C ALA A 548 27.26 -18.11 -24.60
N LYS A 549 28.18 -17.20 -24.27
CA LYS A 549 29.41 -17.46 -23.49
C LYS A 549 29.38 -16.88 -22.07
N ALA A 550 28.23 -16.33 -21.63
CA ALA A 550 28.13 -15.80 -20.28
C ALA A 550 28.38 -16.91 -19.25
N LEU A 551 29.02 -16.55 -18.15
CA LEU A 551 29.26 -17.41 -17.01
C LEU A 551 28.60 -16.80 -15.75
N PRO A 552 28.10 -17.64 -14.83
CA PRO A 552 27.67 -17.14 -13.53
C PRO A 552 28.83 -16.48 -12.79
N LYS A 553 28.58 -15.33 -12.16
CA LYS A 553 29.53 -14.58 -11.37
C LYS A 553 29.03 -14.46 -9.94
N MET A 554 29.87 -14.80 -8.96
CA MET A 554 29.56 -14.56 -7.56
C MET A 554 30.02 -13.15 -7.19
N THR A 555 29.26 -12.45 -6.36
CA THR A 555 29.67 -11.12 -5.85
C THR A 555 30.51 -11.26 -4.59
N HIS A 556 31.47 -10.36 -4.37
CA HIS A 556 32.32 -10.31 -3.16
C HIS A 556 31.57 -9.74 -1.95
N ASN A 557 30.31 -10.13 -1.81
CA ASN A 557 29.35 -9.69 -0.82
C ASN A 557 28.56 -10.90 -0.34
N ALA A 558 28.25 -10.94 0.95
CA ALA A 558 27.41 -11.98 1.55
C ALA A 558 26.56 -11.42 2.67
N LEU A 559 25.40 -12.03 2.93
CA LEU A 559 24.68 -11.82 4.19
C LEU A 559 25.06 -12.94 5.15
N VAL A 560 25.64 -12.58 6.28
CA VAL A 560 25.85 -13.53 7.38
C VAL A 560 24.73 -13.36 8.38
N ARG A 561 24.00 -14.45 8.64
CA ARG A 561 22.94 -14.48 9.66
C ARG A 561 23.39 -15.34 10.81
N TYR A 562 23.00 -14.96 12.03
CA TYR A 562 23.25 -15.76 13.21
C TYR A 562 21.99 -16.03 14.03
N ALA A 563 21.96 -17.18 14.69
CA ALA A 563 20.82 -17.65 15.49
C ALA A 563 20.53 -16.71 16.67
N PRO A 564 19.26 -16.46 17.03
CA PRO A 564 18.91 -15.55 18.12
C PRO A 564 19.33 -16.05 19.50
N GLU A 565 19.47 -17.37 19.66
CA GLU A 565 19.73 -18.03 20.93
C GLU A 565 20.92 -18.98 20.83
N GLU A 566 21.65 -19.13 21.94
CA GLU A 566 22.76 -20.09 22.01
C GLU A 566 22.28 -21.51 22.28
N LYS A 567 21.14 -21.68 22.97
CA LYS A 567 20.57 -22.95 23.42
C LYS A 567 19.07 -22.96 23.18
N GLY A 568 18.48 -24.15 23.12
CA GLY A 568 17.05 -24.34 22.94
C GLY A 568 16.64 -24.53 21.48
N PRO A 569 15.32 -24.53 21.19
CA PRO A 569 14.77 -24.81 19.85
C PRO A 569 15.35 -23.91 18.75
N MET A 570 15.70 -22.67 19.10
CA MET A 570 16.21 -21.68 18.17
C MET A 570 17.73 -21.68 18.00
N SER A 571 18.46 -22.59 18.67
CA SER A 571 19.94 -22.54 18.75
C SER A 571 20.67 -22.76 17.42
N SER A 572 19.96 -23.26 16.41
CA SER A 572 20.49 -23.59 15.08
C SER A 572 19.60 -23.10 13.94
N ILE A 573 18.65 -22.20 14.24
CA ILE A 573 17.77 -21.55 13.26
C ILE A 573 18.22 -20.09 13.14
N VAL A 574 18.72 -19.72 11.96
CA VAL A 574 19.34 -18.40 11.71
C VAL A 574 18.41 -17.41 11.02
N ASN A 575 17.19 -17.82 10.66
CA ASN A 575 16.23 -16.98 9.95
C ASN A 575 15.92 -15.68 10.71
N THR A 576 16.05 -14.55 10.02
CA THR A 576 15.73 -13.22 10.56
C THR A 576 14.27 -13.11 11.00
N SER A 577 13.34 -13.75 10.27
CA SER A 577 11.91 -13.85 10.64
C SER A 577 11.67 -14.47 12.03
N LYS A 578 12.60 -15.30 12.52
CA LYS A 578 12.55 -15.90 13.85
C LYS A 578 13.46 -15.20 14.87
N GLY A 579 13.96 -14.01 14.53
CA GLY A 579 14.78 -13.16 15.42
C GLY A 579 16.28 -13.25 15.19
N GLY A 580 16.76 -13.98 14.18
CA GLY A 580 18.19 -14.04 13.84
C GLY A 580 18.79 -12.66 13.53
N GLY A 581 20.05 -12.45 13.88
CA GLY A 581 20.78 -11.20 13.67
C GLY A 581 21.75 -11.24 12.49
N TYR A 582 22.42 -10.10 12.20
CA TYR A 582 23.39 -9.95 11.12
C TYR A 582 24.82 -9.74 11.61
N ALA A 583 25.78 -10.32 10.90
CA ALA A 583 27.20 -10.10 11.11
C ALA A 583 27.88 -9.54 9.84
N PRO A 584 28.91 -8.68 9.97
CA PRO A 584 29.68 -8.20 8.83
C PRO A 584 30.47 -9.32 8.15
N PHE A 585 30.55 -9.28 6.82
CA PHE A 585 31.26 -10.24 5.99
C PHE A 585 32.28 -9.56 5.09
N VAL A 586 33.48 -10.15 4.97
CA VAL A 586 34.53 -9.67 4.06
C VAL A 586 35.21 -10.83 3.34
N VAL A 587 35.64 -10.61 2.10
CA VAL A 587 36.53 -11.52 1.37
C VAL A 587 37.96 -11.01 1.50
N VAL A 588 38.76 -11.66 2.35
CA VAL A 588 40.15 -11.30 2.61
C VAL A 588 41.04 -11.83 1.50
N ASP A 589 41.93 -10.99 0.98
CA ASP A 589 42.84 -11.38 -0.08
C ASP A 589 44.02 -12.19 0.46
N ASP A 590 44.03 -13.49 0.16
CA ASP A 590 45.15 -14.40 0.39
C ASP A 590 45.83 -14.84 -0.93
N THR A 591 45.49 -14.18 -2.03
CA THR A 591 45.93 -14.50 -3.40
C THR A 591 46.79 -13.42 -4.04
N ASN A 592 46.99 -12.29 -3.37
CA ASN A 592 47.65 -11.09 -3.90
C ASN A 592 46.99 -10.58 -5.18
N SER A 593 45.65 -10.47 -5.18
CA SER A 593 44.88 -9.95 -6.30
C SER A 593 45.22 -8.48 -6.57
N SER A 594 45.38 -8.09 -7.83
CA SER A 594 45.52 -6.69 -8.22
C SER A 594 44.24 -5.87 -7.99
N GLU A 595 43.09 -6.53 -7.86
CA GLU A 595 41.79 -5.91 -7.62
C GLU A 595 41.50 -5.68 -6.12
N SER A 596 42.35 -6.18 -5.21
CA SER A 596 42.11 -6.03 -3.77
C SER A 596 42.41 -4.61 -3.30
N VAL A 597 41.57 -4.13 -2.39
CA VAL A 597 41.57 -2.75 -1.89
C VAL A 597 41.85 -2.71 -0.39
N THR A 598 42.22 -1.53 0.12
CA THR A 598 42.36 -1.29 1.56
C THR A 598 40.98 -1.24 2.24
N ALA A 599 40.96 -1.34 3.57
CA ALA A 599 39.71 -1.21 4.34
C ALA A 599 39.00 0.13 4.08
N ALA A 600 39.77 1.23 4.05
CA ALA A 600 39.22 2.56 3.79
C ALA A 600 38.56 2.67 2.41
N GLU A 601 39.18 2.10 1.36
CA GLU A 601 38.59 2.10 0.02
C GLU A 601 37.40 1.13 -0.09
N TYR A 602 37.44 -0.01 0.62
CA TYR A 602 36.32 -0.95 0.68
C TYR A 602 35.05 -0.36 1.30
N ILE A 603 35.21 0.46 2.36
CA ILE A 603 34.11 1.08 3.11
C ILE A 603 33.69 2.44 2.53
N LYS A 604 34.43 2.97 1.56
CA LYS A 604 34.14 4.25 0.94
C LYS A 604 32.66 4.34 0.54
N GLN A 605 32.00 5.38 1.04
CA GLN A 605 30.58 5.58 0.84
C GLN A 605 30.24 5.59 -0.64
N LYS A 606 29.30 4.73 -1.05
CA LYS A 606 28.80 4.69 -2.43
C LYS A 606 27.90 5.89 -2.71
N THR A 607 28.07 6.49 -3.88
CA THR A 607 27.17 7.50 -4.43
C THR A 607 26.12 6.83 -5.32
N PRO A 608 24.84 7.27 -5.27
CA PRO A 608 23.84 6.77 -6.21
C PRO A 608 24.23 7.06 -7.66
N VAL A 609 23.89 6.14 -8.55
CA VAL A 609 24.04 6.33 -10.00
C VAL A 609 23.08 7.44 -10.46
N PRO A 610 23.50 8.35 -11.36
CA PRO A 610 22.60 9.33 -11.97
C PRO A 610 21.37 8.68 -12.59
N LEU A 611 20.20 9.32 -12.49
CA LEU A 611 18.95 8.80 -13.05
C LEU A 611 19.02 8.80 -14.58
N GLN A 612 18.84 7.62 -15.18
CA GLN A 612 18.96 7.40 -16.63
C GLN A 612 17.67 7.68 -17.41
N THR A 613 16.56 7.95 -16.71
CA THR A 613 15.25 8.23 -17.30
C THR A 613 14.63 9.45 -16.64
N HIS A 614 13.69 10.10 -17.35
CA HIS A 614 12.76 11.02 -16.72
C HIS A 614 12.02 10.33 -15.58
N LEU A 615 11.63 11.11 -14.57
CA LEU A 615 10.96 10.58 -13.40
C LEU A 615 9.70 9.81 -13.80
N PRO A 616 9.48 8.61 -13.23
CA PRO A 616 8.19 7.95 -13.31
C PRO A 616 7.09 8.90 -12.81
N MET A 617 5.92 8.93 -13.47
CA MET A 617 4.85 9.90 -13.16
C MET A 617 4.48 9.98 -11.66
N PHE A 618 4.28 8.84 -10.98
CA PHE A 618 3.85 8.83 -9.59
C PHE A 618 4.99 9.21 -8.63
N VAL A 619 6.22 8.83 -8.96
CA VAL A 619 7.42 9.27 -8.23
C VAL A 619 7.52 10.80 -8.25
N ALA A 620 7.28 11.45 -9.39
CA ALA A 620 7.34 12.91 -9.51
C ALA A 620 6.35 13.60 -8.55
N ALA A 621 5.12 13.11 -8.45
CA ALA A 621 4.10 13.62 -7.55
C ALA A 621 4.42 13.36 -6.06
N GLN A 622 5.03 12.20 -5.76
CA GLN A 622 5.52 11.88 -4.43
C GLN A 622 6.70 12.78 -4.03
N LEU A 623 7.59 13.15 -4.95
CA LEU A 623 8.67 14.14 -4.69
C LEU A 623 8.10 15.52 -4.30
N ILE A 624 7.01 15.96 -4.93
CA ILE A 624 6.29 17.18 -4.53
C ILE A 624 5.82 17.06 -3.07
N GLN A 625 5.25 15.91 -2.69
CA GLN A 625 4.80 15.68 -1.31
C GLN A 625 5.95 15.69 -0.32
N VAL A 626 7.07 15.03 -0.66
CA VAL A 626 8.30 15.00 0.16
C VAL A 626 8.83 16.41 0.39
N SER A 627 8.97 17.20 -0.68
CA SER A 627 9.43 18.59 -0.58
C SER A 627 8.48 19.44 0.27
N ARG A 628 7.16 19.32 0.04
CA ARG A 628 6.13 20.04 0.81
C ARG A 628 6.19 19.72 2.30
N LEU A 629 6.29 18.44 2.67
CA LEU A 629 6.42 18.00 4.07
C LEU A 629 7.69 18.55 4.73
N ALA A 630 8.83 18.50 4.04
CA ALA A 630 10.09 19.01 4.56
C ALA A 630 10.08 20.54 4.74
N THR A 631 9.52 21.27 3.77
CA THR A 631 9.35 22.73 3.85
C THR A 631 8.39 23.12 4.98
N GLU A 632 7.30 22.38 5.18
CA GLU A 632 6.35 22.65 6.26
C GLU A 632 6.97 22.44 7.64
N ILE A 633 7.74 21.36 7.83
CA ILE A 633 8.53 21.12 9.06
C ILE A 633 9.48 22.30 9.31
N TYR A 634 10.20 22.74 8.27
CA TYR A 634 11.14 23.87 8.39
C TYR A 634 10.42 25.17 8.77
N ASN A 635 9.31 25.50 8.11
CA ASN A 635 8.54 26.71 8.35
C ASN A 635 7.96 26.75 9.77
N HIS A 636 7.44 25.63 10.24
CA HIS A 636 6.95 25.49 11.61
C HIS A 636 8.05 25.78 12.64
N LEU A 637 9.25 25.19 12.44
CA LEU A 637 10.41 25.41 13.31
C LEU A 637 10.91 26.87 13.24
N LYS A 638 11.00 27.44 12.05
CA LYS A 638 11.47 28.81 11.82
C LYS A 638 10.56 29.86 12.46
N ASN A 639 9.24 29.66 12.34
CA ASN A 639 8.23 30.61 12.82
C ASN A 639 7.84 30.37 14.29
N ASN A 640 8.46 29.41 14.97
CA ASN A 640 8.12 29.00 16.35
C ASN A 640 6.62 28.66 16.54
N THR A 641 5.99 28.09 15.50
CA THR A 641 4.58 27.69 15.54
C THR A 641 4.39 26.19 15.80
N ALA A 642 5.48 25.47 15.99
CA ALA A 642 5.52 24.02 15.99
C ALA A 642 5.47 23.42 17.40
N ASP A 643 4.44 22.63 17.68
CA ASP A 643 4.49 21.67 18.78
C ASP A 643 5.09 20.32 18.35
N SER A 644 5.64 19.60 19.32
CA SER A 644 6.37 18.34 19.11
C SER A 644 5.50 17.24 18.50
N TYR A 645 4.19 17.26 18.75
CA TYR A 645 3.25 16.28 18.21
C TYR A 645 2.98 16.51 16.72
N THR A 646 2.70 17.76 16.35
CA THR A 646 2.49 18.15 14.94
C THR A 646 3.74 17.86 14.10
N LEU A 647 4.91 18.26 14.60
CA LEU A 647 6.19 17.95 13.95
C LEU A 647 6.43 16.46 13.82
N LEU A 648 6.04 15.66 14.82
CA LEU A 648 6.20 14.20 14.76
C LEU A 648 5.32 13.61 13.68
N GLY A 649 4.05 14.04 13.58
CA GLY A 649 3.13 13.62 12.51
C GLY A 649 3.66 13.93 11.11
N LEU A 650 4.20 15.14 10.91
CA LEU A 650 4.83 15.55 9.65
C LEU A 650 6.11 14.73 9.36
N ALA A 651 6.97 14.52 10.37
CA ALA A 651 8.21 13.77 10.20
C ALA A 651 7.96 12.28 9.93
N LEU A 652 6.96 11.68 10.57
CA LEU A 652 6.50 10.31 10.28
C LEU A 652 5.92 10.21 8.87
N SER A 653 5.12 11.19 8.45
CA SER A 653 4.61 11.27 7.07
C SER A 653 5.73 11.40 6.05
N LEU A 654 6.73 12.25 6.33
CA LEU A 654 7.92 12.41 5.51
C LEU A 654 8.71 11.10 5.40
N LYS A 655 8.90 10.38 6.52
CA LYS A 655 9.55 9.07 6.52
C LYS A 655 8.79 8.09 5.63
N THR A 656 7.47 7.97 5.79
CA THR A 656 6.66 7.05 4.99
C THR A 656 6.71 7.42 3.51
N GLN A 657 6.57 8.70 3.16
CA GLN A 657 6.66 9.13 1.76
C GLN A 657 8.05 8.87 1.17
N CYS A 658 9.13 9.10 1.94
CA CYS A 658 10.49 8.78 1.52
C CYS A 658 10.67 7.29 1.23
N ARG A 659 10.02 6.39 1.98
CA ARG A 659 10.10 4.93 1.76
C ARG A 659 9.50 4.45 0.45
N GLU A 660 8.71 5.28 -0.24
CA GLU A 660 8.16 4.99 -1.57
C GLU A 660 9.12 5.45 -2.70
N VAL A 661 9.97 6.45 -2.44
CA VAL A 661 10.79 7.11 -3.47
C VAL A 661 12.28 7.23 -3.11
N LEU A 662 12.76 6.46 -2.14
CA LEU A 662 14.08 6.67 -1.55
C LEU A 662 15.22 6.55 -2.59
N SER A 663 15.02 5.70 -3.60
CA SER A 663 15.92 5.54 -4.74
C SER A 663 15.89 6.70 -5.73
N PHE A 664 15.12 7.77 -5.49
CA PHE A 664 15.16 9.03 -6.25
C PHE A 664 15.68 10.19 -5.39
N LEU A 665 15.59 10.07 -4.07
CA LEU A 665 16.05 11.06 -3.09
C LEU A 665 17.56 10.95 -2.81
N ASN A 666 17.99 9.76 -2.41
CA ASN A 666 19.32 9.30 -1.96
C ASN A 666 19.00 8.36 -0.78
N PRO A 667 19.43 7.08 -0.80
CA PRO A 667 19.18 6.15 0.31
C PRO A 667 19.54 6.68 1.70
N ARG A 668 20.51 7.59 1.79
CA ARG A 668 20.98 8.21 3.03
C ARG A 668 20.11 9.38 3.51
N ALA A 669 19.25 9.95 2.65
CA ALA A 669 18.38 11.08 2.98
C ALA A 669 17.36 10.71 4.08
N ILE A 670 17.10 9.44 4.34
CA ILE A 670 16.21 9.04 5.45
C ILE A 670 16.83 9.30 6.83
N GLU A 671 18.17 9.38 6.95
CA GLU A 671 18.84 9.47 8.25
C GLU A 671 18.53 10.77 9.03
N PRO A 672 18.57 11.98 8.42
CA PRO A 672 18.14 13.19 9.11
C PRO A 672 16.69 13.13 9.58
N VAL A 673 15.79 12.52 8.78
CA VAL A 673 14.37 12.35 9.15
C VAL A 673 14.24 11.48 10.39
N TYR A 674 14.95 10.35 10.45
CA TYR A 674 15.00 9.50 11.64
C TYR A 674 15.55 10.22 12.88
N LYS A 675 16.59 11.05 12.71
CA LYS A 675 17.13 11.85 13.83
C LYS A 675 16.11 12.85 14.36
N ILE A 676 15.30 13.47 13.48
CA ILE A 676 14.19 14.35 13.89
C ILE A 676 13.14 13.54 14.66
N ILE A 677 12.72 12.39 14.12
CA ILE A 677 11.74 11.50 14.75
C ILE A 677 12.22 11.07 16.14
N ASP A 678 13.46 10.58 16.28
CA ASP A 678 14.01 10.14 17.57
C ASP A 678 13.93 11.25 18.65
N VAL A 679 14.19 12.51 18.27
CA VAL A 679 14.10 13.64 19.21
C VAL A 679 12.65 13.99 19.54
N LEU A 680 11.75 13.92 18.57
CA LEU A 680 10.34 14.23 18.76
C LEU A 680 9.60 13.12 19.53
N GLU A 681 9.88 11.85 19.26
CA GLU A 681 9.35 10.70 20.00
C GLU A 681 9.72 10.78 21.49
N ALA A 682 10.97 11.15 21.80
CA ALA A 682 11.42 11.32 23.18
C ALA A 682 10.71 12.47 23.95
N LYS A 683 10.02 13.36 23.22
CA LYS A 683 9.25 14.48 23.76
C LYS A 683 7.75 14.18 23.87
N GLN A 684 7.30 12.99 23.49
CA GLN A 684 5.87 12.67 23.51
C GLN A 684 5.40 12.29 24.91
N ALA A 685 4.41 13.04 25.40
CA ALA A 685 3.63 12.75 26.60
C ALA A 685 2.60 11.65 26.27
N THR A 686 3.09 10.43 25.98
CA THR A 686 2.28 9.36 25.34
C THR A 686 1.06 8.96 26.18
N MET A 687 1.19 8.96 27.52
CA MET A 687 0.08 8.64 28.42
C MET A 687 -0.97 9.76 28.43
N GLU A 688 -0.53 11.03 28.44
CA GLU A 688 -1.39 12.20 28.43
C GLU A 688 -2.11 12.37 27.09
N ILE A 689 -1.44 12.09 25.97
CA ILE A 689 -2.03 12.08 24.62
C ILE A 689 -3.11 10.99 24.54
N ALA A 690 -2.80 9.77 25.00
CA ALA A 690 -3.78 8.68 25.04
C ALA A 690 -5.00 9.05 25.90
N ALA A 691 -4.76 9.60 27.11
CA ALA A 691 -5.81 10.05 28.00
C ALA A 691 -6.66 11.20 27.42
N PHE A 692 -6.05 12.12 26.66
CA PHE A 692 -6.79 13.18 25.95
C PHE A 692 -7.78 12.57 24.94
N PHE A 693 -7.31 11.70 24.05
CA PHE A 693 -8.17 11.10 23.03
C PHE A 693 -9.23 10.19 23.65
N GLU A 694 -8.86 9.41 24.67
CA GLU A 694 -9.81 8.62 25.45
C GLU A 694 -10.92 9.50 26.06
N LYS A 695 -10.55 10.64 26.65
CA LYS A 695 -11.50 11.60 27.22
C LYS A 695 -12.41 12.22 26.15
N ILE A 696 -11.84 12.70 25.03
CA ILE A 696 -12.61 13.29 23.92
C ILE A 696 -13.61 12.27 23.40
N ASN A 697 -13.16 11.04 23.11
CA ASN A 697 -14.01 10.01 22.54
C ASN A 697 -15.08 9.52 23.54
N THR A 698 -14.73 9.37 24.81
CA THR A 698 -15.70 9.03 25.87
C THR A 698 -16.78 10.10 25.98
N ASN A 699 -16.39 11.38 25.99
CA ASN A 699 -17.34 12.49 26.01
C ASN A 699 -18.20 12.54 24.75
N GLN A 700 -17.65 12.23 23.57
CA GLN A 700 -18.40 12.17 22.32
C GLN A 700 -19.45 11.04 22.34
N ILE A 701 -19.09 9.84 22.81
CA ILE A 701 -20.04 8.72 22.96
C ILE A 701 -21.15 9.09 23.95
N GLN A 702 -20.80 9.69 25.09
CA GLN A 702 -21.78 10.16 26.08
C GLN A 702 -22.68 11.26 25.51
N LEU A 703 -22.10 12.19 24.76
CA LEU A 703 -22.80 13.30 24.11
C LEU A 703 -23.86 12.76 23.15
N VAL A 704 -23.47 11.88 22.22
CA VAL A 704 -24.38 11.29 21.23
C VAL A 704 -25.49 10.51 21.94
N THR A 705 -25.14 9.64 22.88
CA THR A 705 -26.13 8.83 23.61
C THR A 705 -27.15 9.71 24.36
N THR A 706 -26.69 10.83 24.93
CA THR A 706 -27.55 11.78 25.63
C THR A 706 -28.42 12.59 24.67
N LEU A 707 -27.85 13.03 23.54
CA LEU A 707 -28.56 13.77 22.50
C LEU A 707 -29.69 12.95 21.90
N GLU A 708 -29.42 11.70 21.52
CA GLU A 708 -30.43 10.79 20.97
C GLU A 708 -31.66 10.71 21.89
N ARG A 709 -31.44 10.44 23.18
CA ARG A 709 -32.51 10.30 24.18
C ARG A 709 -33.31 11.58 24.39
N LEU A 710 -32.67 12.75 24.28
CA LEU A 710 -33.33 14.05 24.41
C LEU A 710 -34.12 14.39 23.13
N GLU A 711 -33.61 14.00 21.96
CA GLU A 711 -34.26 14.22 20.66
C GLU A 711 -35.47 13.35 20.44
N SER A 712 -35.35 12.04 20.72
CA SER A 712 -36.46 11.09 20.59
C SER A 712 -37.65 11.46 21.47
N LYS A 713 -37.42 12.23 22.55
CA LYS A 713 -38.46 12.74 23.46
C LYS A 713 -38.85 14.21 23.20
N ASN A 714 -38.36 14.81 22.11
CA ASN A 714 -38.57 16.22 21.75
C ASN A 714 -38.29 17.21 22.90
N LYS A 715 -37.24 16.92 23.67
CA LYS A 715 -36.86 17.70 24.85
C LYS A 715 -35.81 18.76 24.55
N LEU A 716 -35.31 18.95 23.33
CA LEU A 716 -34.35 20.02 23.04
C LEU A 716 -35.07 21.35 22.74
N PRO A 717 -34.44 22.50 23.07
CA PRO A 717 -34.96 23.81 22.68
C PRO A 717 -34.83 24.06 21.18
N LYS A 718 -35.64 24.98 20.63
CA LYS A 718 -35.51 25.42 19.24
C LYS A 718 -34.14 26.08 19.01
N GLY A 719 -33.52 25.84 17.85
CA GLY A 719 -32.19 26.38 17.51
C GLY A 719 -31.02 25.73 18.25
N PHE A 720 -31.26 24.70 19.08
CA PHE A 720 -30.21 24.00 19.82
C PHE A 720 -29.15 23.39 18.91
N ARG A 721 -29.59 22.74 17.82
CA ARG A 721 -28.68 22.09 16.85
C ARG A 721 -27.80 23.10 16.11
N ASP A 722 -28.36 24.25 15.73
CA ASP A 722 -27.58 25.30 15.05
C ASP A 722 -26.43 25.81 15.94
N MET A 723 -26.66 25.92 17.25
CA MET A 723 -25.60 26.26 18.22
C MET A 723 -24.60 25.13 18.44
N MET A 724 -25.01 23.86 18.33
CA MET A 724 -24.08 22.73 18.40
C MET A 724 -23.15 22.68 17.19
N ASP A 725 -23.69 22.93 15.99
CA ASP A 725 -22.90 22.96 14.74
C ASP A 725 -21.85 24.09 14.73
N GLU A 726 -22.00 25.10 15.60
CA GLU A 726 -21.01 26.19 15.81
C GLU A 726 -19.85 25.81 16.76
N LEU A 727 -19.94 24.67 17.46
CA LEU A 727 -18.89 24.22 18.38
C LEU A 727 -17.76 23.52 17.62
N LEU A 728 -16.59 24.15 17.63
CA LEU A 728 -15.40 23.65 16.93
C LEU A 728 -14.81 22.38 17.56
N VAL A 729 -15.10 22.12 18.85
CA VAL A 729 -14.70 20.88 19.56
C VAL A 729 -15.44 19.63 19.06
N LEU A 730 -16.53 19.81 18.30
CA LEU A 730 -17.26 18.69 17.69
C LEU A 730 -16.71 18.36 16.30
N ASP A 731 -15.90 19.24 15.73
CA ASP A 731 -15.18 18.99 14.50
C ASP A 731 -13.91 18.20 14.80
N GLN A 732 -13.88 16.94 14.37
CA GLN A 732 -12.72 16.07 14.54
C GLN A 732 -11.50 16.57 13.77
N ASP A 733 -11.66 17.21 12.62
CA ASP A 733 -10.52 17.76 11.89
C ASP A 733 -9.84 18.84 12.73
N ILE A 734 -10.62 19.70 13.39
CA ILE A 734 -10.07 20.73 14.28
C ILE A 734 -9.47 20.11 15.54
N VAL A 735 -10.15 19.16 16.18
CA VAL A 735 -9.70 18.54 17.43
C VAL A 735 -8.40 17.75 17.24
N TYR A 736 -8.30 16.98 16.16
CA TYR A 736 -7.14 16.15 15.88
C TYR A 736 -5.96 16.95 15.31
N GLN A 737 -6.20 18.08 14.64
CA GLN A 737 -5.14 18.94 14.12
C GLN A 737 -4.68 19.98 15.14
N ASN A 738 -5.57 20.89 15.53
CA ASN A 738 -5.19 22.09 16.26
C ASN A 738 -6.37 22.80 16.92
N TYR A 739 -6.94 22.22 17.98
CA TYR A 739 -7.92 22.92 18.81
C TYR A 739 -7.21 23.95 19.72
N THR A 740 -7.25 25.21 19.32
CA THR A 740 -6.54 26.34 19.95
C THR A 740 -7.29 26.94 21.14
N GLU A 741 -6.64 27.81 21.93
CA GLU A 741 -7.34 28.60 22.96
C GLU A 741 -8.36 29.58 22.37
N GLU A 742 -8.16 30.07 21.15
CA GLU A 742 -9.16 30.88 20.46
C GLU A 742 -10.42 30.07 20.17
N ASN A 743 -10.25 28.83 19.67
CA ASN A 743 -11.36 27.90 19.47
C ASN A 743 -12.07 27.61 20.80
N ARG A 744 -11.32 27.36 21.89
CA ARG A 744 -11.90 27.18 23.23
C ARG A 744 -12.68 28.41 23.70
N LYS A 745 -12.17 29.61 23.45
CA LYS A 745 -12.84 30.86 23.84
C LYS A 745 -14.16 31.03 23.08
N HIS A 746 -14.16 30.74 21.78
CA HIS A 746 -15.37 30.70 20.95
C HIS A 746 -16.37 29.67 21.50
N ASP A 747 -15.94 28.42 21.67
CA ASP A 747 -16.80 27.33 22.14
C ASP A 747 -17.34 27.55 23.56
N ARG A 748 -16.57 28.17 24.47
CA ARG A 748 -17.05 28.57 25.81
C ARG A 748 -18.20 29.57 25.72
N LYS A 749 -18.15 30.50 24.76
CA LYS A 749 -19.23 31.48 24.53
C LYS A 749 -20.49 30.77 24.03
N ILE A 750 -20.35 29.86 23.06
CA ILE A 750 -21.47 29.07 22.53
C ILE A 750 -22.05 28.15 23.61
N LEU A 751 -21.21 27.47 24.39
CA LEU A 751 -21.63 26.62 25.51
C LEU A 751 -22.44 27.37 26.56
N LYS A 752 -22.09 28.64 26.84
CA LYS A 752 -22.86 29.49 27.77
C LYS A 752 -24.28 29.73 27.25
N ASN A 753 -24.42 30.00 25.96
CA ASN A 753 -25.72 30.21 25.31
C ASN A 753 -26.55 28.92 25.28
N LEU A 754 -25.92 27.80 24.92
CA LEU A 754 -26.52 26.45 24.97
C LEU A 754 -27.06 26.14 26.37
N LYS A 755 -26.25 26.39 27.41
CA LYS A 755 -26.66 26.18 28.80
C LYS A 755 -27.87 27.03 29.18
N ALA A 756 -27.89 28.31 28.80
CA ALA A 756 -29.02 29.20 29.09
C ALA A 756 -30.32 28.71 28.43
N SER A 757 -30.25 28.33 27.15
CA SER A 757 -31.40 27.81 26.39
C SER A 757 -31.95 26.50 26.97
N LEU A 758 -31.07 25.60 27.41
CA LEU A 758 -31.48 24.36 28.09
C LEU A 758 -32.13 24.63 29.45
N LEU A 759 -31.59 25.55 30.25
CA LEU A 759 -32.18 25.91 31.55
C LEU A 759 -33.58 26.50 31.39
N GLU A 760 -33.76 27.40 30.41
CA GLU A 760 -35.07 27.96 30.08
C GLU A 760 -36.08 26.87 29.70
N LYS A 761 -35.67 25.91 28.86
CA LYS A 761 -36.52 24.78 28.45
C LYS A 761 -36.85 23.82 29.58
N ALA A 762 -35.93 23.60 30.52
CA ALA A 762 -36.13 22.69 31.65
C ALA A 762 -37.09 23.26 32.71
N GLY A 763 -37.07 24.59 32.92
CA GLY A 763 -37.77 25.21 34.04
C GLY A 763 -37.39 24.57 35.38
N THR A 764 -38.37 23.99 36.09
CA THR A 764 -38.19 23.31 37.38
C THR A 764 -38.04 21.78 37.31
N ASN A 765 -37.99 21.19 36.10
CA ASN A 765 -37.94 19.74 35.93
C ASN A 765 -36.56 19.16 36.29
N LYS A 766 -36.45 18.63 37.51
CA LYS A 766 -35.18 18.06 38.05
C LYS A 766 -34.60 16.91 37.23
N LYS A 767 -35.43 16.01 36.68
CA LYS A 767 -34.95 14.89 35.85
C LYS A 767 -34.37 15.39 34.52
N LEU A 768 -35.03 16.35 33.89
CA LEU A 768 -34.57 16.95 32.65
C LEU A 768 -33.30 17.80 32.84
N LEU A 769 -33.24 18.57 33.95
CA LEU A 769 -32.02 19.28 34.35
C LEU A 769 -30.83 18.33 34.52
N ALA A 770 -31.03 17.14 35.11
CA ALA A 770 -29.97 16.14 35.23
C ALA A 770 -29.47 15.66 33.86
N GLU A 771 -30.37 15.37 32.91
CA GLU A 771 -29.99 14.98 31.55
C GLU A 771 -29.23 16.10 30.81
N TYR A 772 -29.68 17.35 30.91
CA TYR A 772 -28.97 18.51 30.34
C TYR A 772 -27.61 18.75 30.98
N ASN A 773 -27.48 18.52 32.29
CA ASN A 773 -26.20 18.63 32.98
C ASN A 773 -25.19 17.59 32.47
N LEU A 774 -25.62 16.37 32.13
CA LEU A 774 -24.74 15.37 31.51
C LEU A 774 -24.22 15.86 30.15
N LEU A 775 -25.09 16.42 29.31
CA LEU A 775 -24.73 16.98 28.02
C LEU A 775 -23.73 18.14 28.14
N ILE A 776 -24.04 19.12 29.01
CA ILE A 776 -23.17 20.27 29.24
C ILE A 776 -21.85 19.84 29.88
N SER A 777 -21.85 18.81 30.73
CA SER A 777 -20.64 18.26 31.34
C SER A 777 -19.75 17.58 30.30
N ALA A 778 -20.30 16.79 29.37
CA ALA A 778 -19.54 16.17 28.30
C ALA A 778 -18.91 17.23 27.38
N LEU A 779 -19.69 18.22 26.93
CA LEU A 779 -19.20 19.33 26.11
C LEU A 779 -18.13 20.14 26.82
N ARG A 780 -18.38 20.55 28.08
CA ARG A 780 -17.39 21.25 28.89
C ARG A 780 -16.13 20.42 29.05
N GLY A 781 -16.28 19.12 29.35
CA GLY A 781 -15.18 18.19 29.53
C GLY A 781 -14.29 18.09 28.29
N SER A 782 -14.88 18.15 27.09
CA SER A 782 -14.14 18.19 25.81
C SER A 782 -13.52 19.56 25.54
N ILE A 783 -14.24 20.67 25.78
CA ILE A 783 -13.72 22.03 25.58
C ILE A 783 -12.54 22.32 26.52
N GLU A 784 -12.61 21.85 27.76
CA GLU A 784 -11.58 22.00 28.77
C GLU A 784 -10.51 20.91 28.69
N ALA A 785 -10.65 19.92 27.80
CA ALA A 785 -9.59 18.96 27.55
C ALA A 785 -8.37 19.68 26.96
N SER A 786 -7.24 19.52 27.64
CA SER A 786 -5.96 20.05 27.21
C SER A 786 -5.21 18.96 26.47
N PHE A 787 -4.83 19.25 25.23
CA PHE A 787 -3.87 18.42 24.51
C PHE A 787 -2.47 18.81 24.98
N PRO A 788 -1.61 17.86 25.43
CA PRO A 788 -0.26 18.19 25.87
C PRO A 788 0.53 18.71 24.66
N ARG A 789 0.87 20.00 24.66
CA ARG A 789 1.67 20.64 23.62
C ARG A 789 3.00 21.09 24.19
N GLU A 790 4.07 20.52 23.65
CA GLU A 790 5.41 20.99 23.91
C GLU A 790 5.93 21.73 22.66
N LEU A 791 6.13 23.05 22.76
CA LEU A 791 6.74 23.80 21.67
C LEU A 791 8.20 23.41 21.48
N VAL A 792 8.62 23.25 20.23
CA VAL A 792 10.02 22.99 19.90
C VAL A 792 10.70 24.31 19.51
N THR A 793 11.54 24.84 20.40
CA THR A 793 12.22 26.13 20.21
C THR A 793 13.73 26.05 20.50
N GLY A 794 14.43 27.18 20.30
CA GLY A 794 15.84 27.33 20.67
C GLY A 794 16.78 26.37 19.94
N LYS A 795 17.76 25.83 20.68
CA LYS A 795 18.81 24.96 20.12
C LYS A 795 18.25 23.68 19.46
N THR A 796 17.19 23.12 20.03
CA THR A 796 16.55 21.93 19.46
C THR A 796 15.94 22.23 18.09
N ALA A 797 15.21 23.35 17.97
CA ALA A 797 14.64 23.78 16.70
C ALA A 797 15.73 24.07 15.65
N ILE A 798 16.80 24.78 16.04
CA ILE A 798 17.94 25.06 15.16
C ILE A 798 18.59 23.77 14.65
N ASN A 799 18.76 22.77 15.52
CA ASN A 799 19.34 21.50 15.12
C ASN A 799 18.42 20.72 14.17
N MET A 800 17.10 20.74 14.39
CA MET A 800 16.13 20.12 13.48
C MET A 800 16.09 20.82 12.12
N MET A 801 16.14 22.15 12.08
CA MET A 801 16.25 22.90 10.82
C MET A 801 17.50 22.49 10.03
N LYS A 802 18.67 22.37 10.69
CA LYS A 802 19.89 21.85 10.06
C LYS A 802 19.75 20.42 9.51
N LEU A 803 19.00 19.57 10.20
CA LEU A 803 18.71 18.21 9.72
C LEU A 803 17.82 18.24 8.47
N ILE A 804 16.82 19.13 8.41
CA ILE A 804 16.01 19.35 7.20
C ILE A 804 16.86 19.95 6.08
N ASP A 805 17.73 20.91 6.35
CA ASP A 805 18.65 21.45 5.33
C ASP A 805 19.57 20.35 4.77
N THR A 806 20.10 19.49 5.64
CA THR A 806 20.90 18.33 5.24
C THR A 806 20.09 17.38 4.35
N PHE A 807 18.85 17.08 4.74
CA PHE A 807 17.92 16.29 3.94
C PHE A 807 17.71 16.90 2.55
N MET A 808 17.29 18.17 2.49
CA MET A 808 17.01 18.88 1.25
C MET A 808 18.23 18.93 0.32
N ASN A 809 19.42 19.20 0.87
CA ASN A 809 20.66 19.26 0.09
C ASN A 809 21.04 17.90 -0.51
N MET A 810 20.91 16.81 0.24
CA MET A 810 21.21 15.46 -0.28
C MET A 810 20.27 15.08 -1.44
N VAL A 811 19.00 15.45 -1.34
CA VAL A 811 18.02 15.23 -2.42
C VAL A 811 18.33 16.11 -3.63
N ARG A 812 18.57 17.40 -3.38
CA ARG A 812 18.90 18.39 -4.41
C ARG A 812 20.13 17.97 -5.21
N GLU A 813 21.22 17.61 -4.54
CA GLU A 813 22.48 17.18 -5.16
C GLU A 813 22.25 15.98 -6.09
N ARG A 814 21.48 14.99 -5.63
CA ARG A 814 21.18 13.81 -6.43
C ARG A 814 20.40 14.15 -7.71
N LEU A 815 19.37 14.98 -7.57
CA LEU A 815 18.55 15.41 -8.70
C LEU A 815 19.34 16.32 -9.66
N GLN A 816 20.20 17.19 -9.14
CA GLN A 816 21.08 18.06 -9.95
C GLN A 816 22.09 17.27 -10.78
N ASN A 817 22.63 16.19 -10.22
CA ASN A 817 23.55 15.30 -10.91
C ASN A 817 22.86 14.36 -11.92
N SER A 818 21.55 14.51 -12.14
CA SER A 818 20.76 13.69 -13.05
C SER A 818 20.05 14.57 -14.08
N GLU A 819 20.54 14.61 -15.33
CA GLU A 819 20.00 15.46 -16.41
C GLU A 819 18.47 15.32 -16.58
N LYS A 820 17.96 14.08 -16.50
CA LYS A 820 16.52 13.78 -16.70
C LYS A 820 15.62 14.11 -15.49
N ALA A 821 16.18 14.62 -14.40
CA ALA A 821 15.43 15.02 -13.21
C ALA A 821 15.86 16.38 -12.65
N ILE A 822 16.76 17.10 -13.32
CA ILE A 822 17.40 18.32 -12.83
C ILE A 822 16.40 19.43 -12.45
N GLU A 823 15.29 19.53 -13.18
CA GLU A 823 14.25 20.52 -12.91
C GLU A 823 13.61 20.34 -11.53
N PHE A 824 13.48 19.10 -11.06
CA PHE A 824 12.90 18.77 -9.75
C PHE A 824 13.83 19.13 -8.59
N ALA A 825 15.13 19.33 -8.84
CA ALA A 825 16.05 19.77 -7.79
C ALA A 825 15.67 21.13 -7.21
N LYS A 826 15.03 21.99 -8.01
CA LYS A 826 14.55 23.33 -7.60
C LYS A 826 13.50 23.27 -6.49
N LEU A 827 12.82 22.12 -6.32
CA LEU A 827 11.82 21.91 -5.28
C LEU A 827 12.44 21.70 -3.90
N PHE A 828 13.72 21.32 -3.82
CA PHE A 828 14.35 20.94 -2.56
C PHE A 828 15.17 22.09 -2.00
N THR A 829 14.53 23.24 -1.80
CA THR A 829 15.06 24.40 -1.08
C THR A 829 14.05 24.89 -0.05
N VAL A 830 14.52 25.45 1.06
CA VAL A 830 13.63 25.92 2.14
C VAL A 830 12.82 27.15 1.76
N GLU A 831 13.21 27.85 0.69
CA GLU A 831 12.49 28.97 0.09
C GLU A 831 11.42 28.54 -0.91
N THR A 832 11.32 27.24 -1.21
CA THR A 832 10.34 26.74 -2.19
C THR A 832 8.92 27.01 -1.68
N VAL A 833 8.15 27.75 -2.47
CA VAL A 833 6.73 27.99 -2.19
C VAL A 833 5.90 27.03 -3.02
N HIS A 834 5.16 26.17 -2.32
CA HIS A 834 4.24 25.27 -2.98
C HIS A 834 2.84 25.89 -3.11
N PRO A 835 2.11 25.64 -4.20
CA PRO A 835 0.70 26.01 -4.32
C PRO A 835 -0.12 25.47 -3.15
N GLU A 836 -1.09 26.23 -2.68
CA GLU A 836 -1.98 25.83 -1.59
C GLU A 836 -2.81 24.60 -2.01
N LEU A 837 -2.87 23.59 -1.13
CA LEU A 837 -3.75 22.43 -1.33
C LEU A 837 -5.16 22.81 -0.86
N LYS A 838 -6.02 23.17 -1.81
CA LYS A 838 -7.43 23.51 -1.55
C LYS A 838 -8.36 22.89 -2.57
N PHE A 839 -9.49 22.36 -2.13
CA PHE A 839 -10.57 21.91 -3.01
C PHE A 839 -11.85 22.66 -2.66
N GLU A 840 -12.55 23.16 -3.68
CA GLU A 840 -13.76 23.96 -3.55
C GLU A 840 -14.88 23.34 -4.38
N THR A 841 -16.13 23.58 -3.97
CA THR A 841 -17.30 23.16 -4.75
C THR A 841 -17.25 23.75 -6.15
N PHE A 842 -17.55 22.92 -7.15
CA PHE A 842 -17.46 23.28 -8.55
C PHE A 842 -18.19 24.60 -8.87
N GLY A 843 -17.46 25.55 -9.47
CA GLY A 843 -17.98 26.82 -9.98
C GLY A 843 -18.53 27.79 -8.91
N LEU A 844 -18.23 27.60 -7.63
CA LEU A 844 -18.64 28.53 -6.55
C LEU A 844 -17.57 29.54 -6.13
N SER A 845 -16.33 29.40 -6.61
CA SER A 845 -15.29 30.38 -6.29
C SER A 845 -15.60 31.74 -6.92
N GLU A 846 -15.21 32.84 -6.26
CA GLU A 846 -15.42 34.19 -6.81
C GLU A 846 -14.83 34.33 -8.22
N GLU A 847 -13.68 33.71 -8.48
CA GLU A 847 -13.05 33.71 -9.79
C GLU A 847 -13.89 32.96 -10.83
N SER A 848 -14.49 31.83 -10.45
CA SER A 848 -15.35 31.03 -11.33
C SER A 848 -16.64 31.76 -11.70
N LEU A 849 -17.26 32.43 -10.71
CA LEU A 849 -18.49 33.20 -10.93
C LEU A 849 -18.25 34.50 -11.73
N LYS A 850 -17.02 35.02 -11.74
CA LYS A 850 -16.63 36.20 -12.54
C LYS A 850 -16.24 35.87 -13.97
N LYS A 851 -15.97 34.61 -14.31
CA LYS A 851 -15.60 34.20 -15.67
C LYS A 851 -16.82 34.35 -16.61
N THR A 852 -16.68 35.18 -17.64
CA THR A 852 -17.66 35.35 -18.71
C THR A 852 -17.55 34.31 -19.83
N SER A 853 -16.56 33.42 -19.76
CA SER A 853 -16.35 32.32 -20.71
C SER A 853 -16.29 30.98 -19.97
N GLY A 854 -17.20 30.07 -20.32
CA GLY A 854 -17.33 28.75 -19.68
C GLY A 854 -18.80 28.32 -19.51
N PHE A 855 -19.03 27.02 -19.32
CA PHE A 855 -20.36 26.52 -18.94
C PHE A 855 -20.60 26.90 -17.46
N LEU A 856 -21.73 27.57 -17.20
CA LEU A 856 -22.27 27.72 -15.85
C LEU A 856 -23.55 26.89 -15.78
N SER A 857 -23.71 26.10 -14.71
CA SER A 857 -25.00 25.49 -14.40
C SER A 857 -26.05 26.58 -14.15
N ALA A 858 -27.32 26.20 -14.15
CA ALA A 858 -28.43 27.11 -13.90
C ALA A 858 -28.25 27.92 -12.61
N SER A 859 -27.96 27.27 -11.46
CA SER A 859 -27.73 27.96 -10.19
C SER A 859 -26.44 28.78 -10.18
N GLN A 860 -25.37 28.33 -10.85
CA GLN A 860 -24.13 29.10 -10.96
C GLN A 860 -24.35 30.40 -11.75
N LYS A 861 -25.17 30.37 -12.82
CA LYS A 861 -25.58 31.57 -13.56
C LYS A 861 -26.34 32.54 -12.65
N GLU A 862 -27.26 32.04 -11.84
CA GLU A 862 -27.98 32.88 -10.86
C GLU A 862 -26.99 33.53 -9.89
N PHE A 863 -26.06 32.76 -9.33
CA PHE A 863 -25.06 33.27 -8.39
C PHE A 863 -24.14 34.33 -9.00
N ALA A 864 -23.80 34.20 -10.28
CA ALA A 864 -22.99 35.17 -11.02
C ALA A 864 -23.75 36.46 -11.34
N THR A 865 -25.04 36.37 -11.68
CA THR A 865 -25.85 37.51 -12.15
C THR A 865 -26.66 38.20 -11.04
N GLY A 866 -26.96 37.48 -9.96
CA GLY A 866 -27.89 37.91 -8.91
C GLY A 866 -29.36 37.87 -9.34
N GLU A 867 -29.69 37.30 -10.50
CA GLU A 867 -31.04 37.17 -11.04
C GLU A 867 -31.52 35.71 -10.94
N LEU A 868 -32.76 35.48 -10.50
CA LEU A 868 -33.35 34.14 -10.47
C LEU A 868 -33.73 33.70 -11.89
N LEU A 869 -33.29 32.52 -12.30
CA LEU A 869 -33.60 31.94 -13.61
C LEU A 869 -35.12 31.86 -13.82
N THR A 870 -35.84 31.50 -12.76
CA THR A 870 -37.30 31.34 -12.76
C THR A 870 -38.08 32.66 -12.90
N GLU A 871 -37.44 33.80 -12.62
CA GLU A 871 -38.03 35.14 -12.77
C GLU A 871 -37.51 35.87 -14.02
N SER A 872 -36.39 35.43 -14.58
CA SER A 872 -35.76 35.99 -15.78
C SER A 872 -36.59 35.78 -17.05
N ASP A 873 -36.22 36.47 -18.13
CA ASP A 873 -36.84 36.32 -19.45
C ASP A 873 -36.63 34.95 -20.11
N TYR A 874 -35.82 34.08 -19.48
CA TYR A 874 -35.66 32.69 -19.92
C TYR A 874 -36.94 31.87 -19.76
N ILE A 875 -37.79 32.19 -18.76
CA ILE A 875 -39.09 31.52 -18.60
C ILE A 875 -40.14 32.25 -19.44
N PRO A 876 -40.85 31.55 -20.35
CA PRO A 876 -41.92 32.15 -21.15
C PRO A 876 -43.04 32.77 -20.30
N GLU A 877 -43.60 33.88 -20.77
CA GLU A 877 -44.62 34.65 -20.03
C GLU A 877 -45.88 33.85 -19.69
N HIS A 878 -46.31 32.92 -20.56
CA HIS A 878 -47.45 32.06 -20.29
C HIS A 878 -47.20 31.08 -19.14
N ILE A 879 -45.95 30.62 -18.93
CA ILE A 879 -45.56 29.77 -17.80
C ILE A 879 -45.50 30.60 -16.52
N LYS A 880 -44.95 31.82 -16.57
CA LYS A 880 -44.95 32.77 -15.45
C LYS A 880 -46.38 33.07 -14.98
N THR A 881 -47.28 33.32 -15.94
CA THR A 881 -48.70 33.58 -15.67
C THR A 881 -49.40 32.39 -15.00
N ALA A 882 -49.19 31.18 -15.52
CA ALA A 882 -49.75 29.96 -14.93
C ALA A 882 -49.23 29.72 -13.50
N ARG A 883 -47.92 29.85 -13.29
CA ARG A 883 -47.28 29.75 -11.97
C ARG A 883 -47.85 30.77 -10.98
N ALA A 884 -47.97 32.03 -11.39
CA ALA A 884 -48.52 33.09 -10.54
C ALA A 884 -50.00 32.83 -10.16
N ALA A 885 -50.81 32.30 -11.09
CA ALA A 885 -52.18 31.90 -10.81
C ALA A 885 -52.24 30.74 -9.81
N TRP A 886 -51.40 29.72 -9.97
CA TRP A 886 -51.36 28.58 -9.04
C TRP A 886 -50.84 28.97 -7.65
N MET A 887 -49.81 29.81 -7.55
CA MET A 887 -49.29 30.27 -6.26
C MET A 887 -50.35 31.01 -5.43
N LYS A 888 -51.29 31.74 -6.05
CA LYS A 888 -52.45 32.32 -5.36
C LYS A 888 -53.36 31.24 -4.77
N ILE A 889 -53.66 30.20 -5.56
CA ILE A 889 -54.45 29.04 -5.12
C ILE A 889 -53.73 28.32 -3.97
N GLU A 890 -52.41 28.15 -4.04
CA GLU A 890 -51.62 27.51 -3.00
C GLU A 890 -51.60 28.33 -1.70
N ALA A 891 -51.55 29.67 -1.80
CA ALA A 891 -51.65 30.58 -0.67
C ALA A 891 -53.03 30.53 0.02
N GLU A 892 -54.12 30.36 -0.75
CA GLU A 892 -55.45 30.08 -0.22
C GLU A 892 -55.52 28.71 0.45
N ALA A 893 -54.94 27.69 -0.20
CA ALA A 893 -54.91 26.33 0.31
C ALA A 893 -54.16 26.22 1.65
N LYS A 894 -53.11 27.03 1.85
CA LYS A 894 -52.36 27.13 3.12
C LYS A 894 -53.21 27.62 4.30
N LYS A 895 -54.35 28.26 4.06
CA LYS A 895 -55.30 28.71 5.11
C LYS A 895 -56.30 27.62 5.54
N LEU A 896 -56.36 26.50 4.81
CA LEU A 896 -57.25 25.37 5.09
C LEU A 896 -56.57 24.33 5.99
N SER A 897 -57.37 23.51 6.68
CA SER A 897 -56.85 22.35 7.42
C SER A 897 -56.22 21.33 6.47
N ALA A 898 -55.24 20.56 6.95
CA ALA A 898 -54.51 19.56 6.15
C ALA A 898 -55.45 18.57 5.43
N GLU A 899 -56.50 18.09 6.12
CA GLU A 899 -57.51 17.17 5.56
C GLU A 899 -58.32 17.78 4.40
N LYS A 900 -58.66 19.07 4.48
CA LYS A 900 -59.43 19.77 3.44
C LYS A 900 -58.54 20.31 2.30
N ARG A 901 -57.24 20.47 2.56
CA ARG A 901 -56.29 21.06 1.63
C ARG A 901 -56.08 20.22 0.37
N ASN A 902 -55.93 18.90 0.49
CA ASN A 902 -55.71 18.03 -0.67
C ASN A 902 -56.94 17.98 -1.58
N ALA A 903 -58.14 17.85 -1.01
CA ALA A 903 -59.40 17.89 -1.77
C ALA A 903 -59.60 19.25 -2.47
N PHE A 904 -59.27 20.36 -1.80
CA PHE A 904 -59.31 21.70 -2.39
C PHE A 904 -58.32 21.84 -3.55
N LEU A 905 -57.06 21.44 -3.36
CA LEU A 905 -56.02 21.51 -4.39
C LEU A 905 -56.39 20.65 -5.60
N ASN A 906 -56.88 19.42 -5.41
CA ASN A 906 -57.30 18.56 -6.52
C ASN A 906 -58.44 19.18 -7.33
N LYS A 907 -59.47 19.75 -6.67
CA LYS A 907 -60.56 20.44 -7.36
C LYS A 907 -60.07 21.67 -8.13
N LYS A 908 -59.20 22.48 -7.52
CA LYS A 908 -58.65 23.69 -8.14
C LYS A 908 -57.67 23.37 -9.27
N ARG A 909 -56.93 22.26 -9.20
CA ARG A 909 -56.04 21.78 -10.27
C ARG A 909 -56.80 21.48 -11.55
N THR A 910 -57.96 20.83 -11.46
CA THR A 910 -58.82 20.59 -12.64
C THR A 910 -59.27 21.89 -13.30
N ALA A 911 -59.57 22.94 -12.53
CA ALA A 911 -59.90 24.25 -13.08
C ALA A 911 -58.68 24.95 -13.67
N HIS A 912 -57.54 24.87 -12.98
CA HIS A 912 -56.26 25.44 -13.42
C HIS A 912 -55.79 24.84 -14.75
N PHE A 913 -55.91 23.52 -14.93
CA PHE A 913 -55.55 22.84 -16.18
C PHE A 913 -56.51 23.14 -17.33
N LYS A 914 -57.75 23.55 -17.06
CA LYS A 914 -58.67 24.06 -18.10
C LYS A 914 -58.29 25.46 -18.57
N GLU A 915 -57.84 26.31 -17.64
CA GLU A 915 -57.36 27.66 -17.94
C GLU A 915 -56.00 27.64 -18.65
N PHE A 916 -55.13 26.68 -18.31
CA PHE A 916 -53.81 26.49 -18.89
C PHE A 916 -53.66 25.07 -19.48
N PRO A 917 -54.19 24.79 -20.69
CA PRO A 917 -54.24 23.44 -21.27
C PRO A 917 -52.87 22.74 -21.44
N PHE A 918 -51.79 23.50 -21.62
CA PHE A 918 -50.44 22.94 -21.73
C PHE A 918 -50.01 22.19 -20.46
N LEU A 919 -50.51 22.58 -19.28
CA LEU A 919 -50.24 21.86 -18.02
C LEU A 919 -50.95 20.50 -17.97
N ALA A 920 -52.13 20.39 -18.58
CA ALA A 920 -52.82 19.10 -18.71
C ALA A 920 -52.01 18.14 -19.57
N ARG A 921 -51.43 18.64 -20.67
CA ARG A 921 -50.53 17.89 -21.56
C ARG A 921 -49.23 17.49 -20.86
N MET A 922 -48.60 18.38 -20.10
CA MET A 922 -47.44 18.03 -19.27
C MET A 922 -47.78 16.92 -18.26
N SER A 923 -48.94 17.02 -17.61
CA SER A 923 -49.40 16.00 -16.66
C SER A 923 -49.71 14.66 -17.33
N GLU A 924 -50.19 14.65 -18.58
CA GLU A 924 -50.37 13.43 -19.37
C GLU A 924 -49.02 12.75 -19.64
N ILE A 925 -48.03 13.51 -20.10
CA ILE A 925 -46.67 13.00 -20.38
C ILE A 925 -46.07 12.41 -19.10
N MET A 926 -46.11 13.14 -17.98
CA MET A 926 -45.58 12.70 -16.68
C MET A 926 -46.13 11.34 -16.23
N ASN A 927 -47.40 11.07 -16.51
CA ASN A 927 -48.08 9.84 -16.08
C ASN A 927 -47.98 8.71 -17.13
N SER A 928 -47.36 8.95 -18.28
CA SER A 928 -47.18 7.94 -19.33
C SER A 928 -46.06 6.96 -19.00
N ARG A 929 -46.31 5.67 -19.23
CA ARG A 929 -45.31 4.59 -19.08
C ARG A 929 -44.35 4.48 -20.28
N ARG A 930 -44.64 5.17 -21.38
CA ARG A 930 -43.83 5.16 -22.61
C ARG A 930 -43.79 6.57 -23.17
N VAL A 931 -42.66 7.24 -22.97
CA VAL A 931 -42.39 8.58 -23.51
C VAL A 931 -41.22 8.51 -24.47
N GLY A 932 -41.30 9.25 -25.57
CA GLY A 932 -40.18 9.50 -26.47
C GLY A 932 -39.37 10.73 -26.04
N VAL A 933 -38.22 10.94 -26.68
CA VAL A 933 -37.37 12.13 -26.46
C VAL A 933 -38.14 13.43 -26.70
N LYS A 934 -39.04 13.46 -27.70
CA LYS A 934 -39.89 14.63 -27.97
C LYS A 934 -40.84 14.95 -26.81
N ASP A 935 -41.42 13.94 -26.18
CA ASP A 935 -42.30 14.12 -25.02
C ASP A 935 -41.47 14.64 -23.81
N LEU A 936 -40.24 14.14 -23.62
CA LEU A 936 -39.34 14.66 -22.59
C LEU A 936 -39.04 16.14 -22.81
N ILE A 937 -38.71 16.54 -24.06
CA ILE A 937 -38.44 17.94 -24.42
C ILE A 937 -39.66 18.82 -24.20
N GLU A 938 -40.86 18.33 -24.55
CA GLU A 938 -42.13 19.04 -24.31
C GLU A 938 -42.37 19.27 -22.81
N LEU A 939 -41.92 18.34 -21.95
CA LEU A 939 -42.06 18.42 -20.49
C LEU A 939 -40.97 19.24 -19.79
N MET A 940 -39.79 19.43 -20.41
CA MET A 940 -38.66 20.18 -19.84
C MET A 940 -38.97 21.56 -19.27
N PRO A 941 -39.92 22.37 -19.80
CA PRO A 941 -40.27 23.66 -19.19
C PRO A 941 -40.77 23.57 -17.73
N ALA A 942 -41.23 22.39 -17.29
CA ALA A 942 -41.58 22.13 -15.89
C ALA A 942 -40.34 22.00 -14.97
N MET A 943 -39.15 21.75 -15.53
CA MET A 943 -37.87 21.58 -14.82
C MET A 943 -36.82 22.58 -15.38
N PRO A 944 -36.98 23.89 -15.14
CA PRO A 944 -36.25 24.93 -15.86
C PRO A 944 -34.73 24.90 -15.64
N TYR A 945 -34.25 24.42 -14.50
CA TYR A 945 -32.81 24.32 -14.22
C TYR A 945 -32.19 23.15 -15.00
N ALA A 946 -32.86 21.98 -15.00
CA ALA A 946 -32.42 20.83 -15.80
C ALA A 946 -32.48 21.16 -17.30
N LYS A 947 -33.58 21.79 -17.75
CA LYS A 947 -33.72 22.28 -19.12
C LYS A 947 -32.57 23.20 -19.52
N TYR A 948 -32.24 24.20 -18.69
CA TYR A 948 -31.16 25.13 -18.98
C TYR A 948 -29.82 24.41 -19.13
N ASN A 949 -29.47 23.51 -18.21
CA ASN A 949 -28.23 22.74 -18.29
C ASN A 949 -28.17 21.88 -19.56
N LEU A 950 -29.28 21.20 -19.90
CA LEU A 950 -29.38 20.37 -21.11
C LEU A 950 -29.29 21.19 -22.39
N GLU A 951 -29.90 22.39 -22.43
CA GLU A 951 -29.80 23.31 -23.58
C GLU A 951 -28.37 23.84 -23.75
N GLN A 952 -27.72 24.25 -22.66
CA GLN A 952 -26.33 24.69 -22.70
C GLN A 952 -25.39 23.55 -23.12
N PHE A 953 -25.65 22.33 -22.64
CA PHE A 953 -24.90 21.15 -23.03
C PHE A 953 -25.10 20.80 -24.50
N ALA A 954 -26.35 20.75 -24.99
CA ALA A 954 -26.64 20.52 -26.41
C ALA A 954 -25.97 21.57 -27.32
N LYS A 955 -26.08 22.86 -26.95
CA LYS A 955 -25.43 23.96 -27.67
C LYS A 955 -23.92 23.76 -27.73
N LYS A 956 -23.30 23.36 -26.62
CA LYS A 956 -21.87 23.10 -26.54
C LYS A 956 -21.44 21.92 -27.41
N GLN A 957 -22.25 20.87 -27.50
CA GLN A 957 -22.00 19.72 -28.37
C GLN A 957 -22.32 19.98 -29.84
N GLY A 958 -22.86 21.16 -30.19
CA GLY A 958 -23.31 21.47 -31.55
C GLY A 958 -24.54 20.65 -31.98
N LEU A 959 -25.36 20.22 -31.01
CA LEU A 959 -26.53 19.36 -31.22
C LEU A 959 -27.82 20.13 -30.91
N THR A 960 -28.93 19.65 -31.47
CA THR A 960 -30.27 19.99 -30.97
C THR A 960 -30.54 19.24 -29.66
N LEU A 961 -31.51 19.70 -28.86
CA LEU A 961 -31.96 18.96 -27.66
C LEU A 961 -32.38 17.52 -28.00
N GLU A 962 -33.04 17.31 -29.14
CA GLU A 962 -33.44 15.96 -29.59
C GLU A 962 -32.22 15.11 -29.95
N GLY A 963 -31.23 15.69 -30.65
CA GLY A 963 -29.99 15.00 -31.03
C GLY A 963 -29.04 14.66 -29.88
N LEU A 964 -29.33 15.18 -28.67
CA LEU A 964 -28.57 14.93 -27.46
C LEU A 964 -28.84 13.54 -26.86
N PHE A 965 -30.06 13.01 -27.02
CA PHE A 965 -30.48 11.74 -26.44
C PHE A 965 -30.31 10.59 -27.44
N VAL A 966 -29.78 9.47 -26.96
CA VAL A 966 -29.52 8.25 -27.75
C VAL A 966 -29.88 7.00 -26.96
N ASN A 967 -30.06 5.86 -27.63
CA ASN A 967 -30.46 4.58 -26.99
C ASN A 967 -29.29 3.59 -26.84
N GLU A 968 -28.07 4.02 -27.11
CA GLU A 968 -26.84 3.25 -27.01
C GLU A 968 -25.79 4.09 -26.29
N LEU A 969 -24.92 3.41 -25.53
CA LEU A 969 -23.87 4.07 -24.75
C LEU A 969 -22.94 4.85 -25.68
N THR A 970 -23.11 6.16 -25.75
CA THR A 970 -22.42 7.03 -26.70
C THR A 970 -21.71 8.16 -25.96
N PRO A 971 -20.43 8.45 -26.28
CA PRO A 971 -19.70 9.51 -25.61
C PRO A 971 -20.27 10.89 -25.93
N ASN A 972 -20.17 11.81 -24.98
CA ASN A 972 -20.61 13.21 -25.07
C ASN A 972 -22.11 13.40 -25.39
N LYS A 973 -22.92 12.35 -25.17
CA LYS A 973 -24.38 12.33 -25.34
C LYS A 973 -25.05 11.66 -24.14
N ILE A 974 -26.35 11.80 -24.03
CA ILE A 974 -27.14 11.21 -22.93
C ILE A 974 -27.78 9.91 -23.41
N SER A 975 -27.33 8.79 -22.85
CA SER A 975 -27.78 7.46 -23.25
C SER A 975 -28.96 7.00 -22.38
N ILE A 976 -30.14 6.82 -22.97
CA ILE A 976 -31.32 6.27 -22.29
C ILE A 976 -31.27 4.75 -22.43
N LEU A 977 -30.87 4.05 -21.36
CA LEU A 977 -30.59 2.61 -21.38
C LEU A 977 -31.63 1.84 -20.56
N SER A 978 -32.05 0.68 -21.06
CA SER A 978 -32.85 -0.27 -20.28
C SER A 978 -31.96 -1.02 -19.28
N GLY A 979 -32.57 -1.62 -18.24
CA GLY A 979 -31.85 -2.46 -17.28
C GLY A 979 -31.01 -3.58 -17.93
N GLN A 980 -31.49 -4.13 -19.05
CA GLN A 980 -30.72 -5.11 -19.85
C GLN A 980 -29.47 -4.48 -20.48
N LYS A 981 -29.60 -3.33 -21.15
CA LYS A 981 -28.46 -2.66 -21.81
C LYS A 981 -27.42 -2.16 -20.81
N ILE A 982 -27.84 -1.75 -19.61
CA ILE A 982 -26.93 -1.38 -18.52
C ILE A 982 -26.03 -2.58 -18.16
N ARG A 983 -26.61 -3.76 -17.96
CA ARG A 983 -25.86 -5.00 -17.68
C ARG A 983 -24.98 -5.44 -18.84
N GLU A 984 -25.48 -5.38 -20.07
CA GLU A 984 -24.70 -5.75 -21.29
C GLU A 984 -23.48 -4.86 -21.50
N ASN A 985 -23.52 -3.61 -21.05
CA ASN A 985 -22.39 -2.69 -21.13
C ASN A 985 -21.46 -2.78 -19.92
N HIS A 986 -21.71 -3.71 -18.98
CA HIS A 986 -21.02 -3.80 -17.70
C HIS A 986 -21.05 -2.43 -16.98
N LEU A 987 -22.24 -1.86 -16.83
CA LEU A 987 -22.47 -0.62 -16.07
C LEU A 987 -23.17 -0.98 -14.76
N SER A 988 -22.92 -0.18 -13.70
CA SER A 988 -23.37 -0.31 -12.30
C SER A 988 -24.17 -1.55 -11.88
N ALA A 989 -23.69 -2.25 -10.84
CA ALA A 989 -24.42 -3.32 -10.17
C ALA A 989 -25.61 -2.83 -9.30
N ARG A 990 -25.79 -1.51 -9.11
CA ARG A 990 -26.84 -0.90 -8.25
C ARG A 990 -28.06 -0.44 -9.05
N GLU A 991 -29.19 -0.22 -8.36
CA GLU A 991 -30.38 0.43 -8.91
C GLU A 991 -30.20 1.95 -9.15
N ASP A 992 -29.05 2.39 -9.68
CA ASP A 992 -28.78 3.81 -9.91
C ASP A 992 -29.74 4.39 -10.97
N ALA A 993 -30.12 5.66 -10.81
CA ALA A 993 -30.99 6.37 -11.74
C ALA A 993 -30.25 6.81 -13.02
N GLY A 994 -28.95 7.07 -12.91
CA GLY A 994 -28.06 7.47 -13.99
C GLY A 994 -26.63 7.62 -13.45
N GLU A 995 -25.68 7.81 -14.35
CA GLU A 995 -24.27 7.97 -13.99
C GLU A 995 -23.51 8.71 -15.11
N CYS A 996 -22.52 9.49 -14.71
CA CYS A 996 -21.53 10.11 -15.57
C CYS A 996 -20.12 9.63 -15.21
N PHE A 997 -19.38 9.13 -16.21
CA PHE A 997 -18.02 8.63 -16.01
C PHE A 997 -17.12 8.88 -17.23
N ALA A 998 -15.81 8.84 -17.02
CA ALA A 998 -14.83 8.94 -18.10
C ALA A 998 -14.16 7.60 -18.36
N LYS A 999 -14.08 7.21 -19.63
CA LYS A 999 -13.40 6.00 -20.09
C LYS A 999 -12.22 6.37 -20.97
N LYS A 1000 -11.02 5.95 -20.58
CA LYS A 1000 -9.80 6.18 -21.36
C LYS A 1000 -9.91 5.54 -22.75
N ARG A 1001 -9.45 6.25 -23.78
CA ARG A 1001 -9.44 5.73 -25.17
C ARG A 1001 -8.46 4.59 -25.36
N LYS A 1002 -7.39 4.60 -24.58
CA LYS A 1002 -6.43 3.51 -24.49
C LYS A 1002 -6.38 3.05 -23.04
N SER A 1003 -6.24 1.75 -22.78
CA SER A 1003 -6.07 1.19 -21.42
C SER A 1003 -4.97 1.91 -20.63
N HIS A 1004 -4.02 2.47 -21.38
CA HIS A 1004 -2.88 3.22 -20.92
C HIS A 1004 -2.91 4.73 -21.26
N GLY A 1005 -4.08 5.34 -21.47
CA GLY A 1005 -4.21 6.79 -21.67
C GLY A 1005 -4.02 7.57 -20.35
N LEU A 1006 -3.76 8.87 -20.48
CA LEU A 1006 -3.94 9.84 -19.40
C LEU A 1006 -5.45 10.12 -19.23
N PHE A 1007 -5.87 10.70 -18.11
CA PHE A 1007 -7.30 11.02 -17.90
C PHE A 1007 -7.83 12.02 -18.93
N SER A 1008 -6.96 12.92 -19.37
CA SER A 1008 -7.17 13.88 -20.45
C SER A 1008 -7.41 13.25 -21.82
N ASP A 1009 -7.10 11.95 -21.98
CA ASP A 1009 -7.38 11.15 -23.18
C ASP A 1009 -8.52 10.15 -22.91
N SER A 1010 -9.63 10.67 -22.37
CA SER A 1010 -10.84 9.90 -22.08
C SER A 1010 -12.04 10.45 -22.82
N ASP A 1011 -12.95 9.55 -23.18
CA ASP A 1011 -14.29 9.90 -23.60
C ASP A 1011 -15.22 9.87 -22.38
N ILE A 1012 -16.10 10.87 -22.25
CA ILE A 1012 -17.03 10.98 -21.12
C ILE A 1012 -18.40 10.45 -21.56
N PHE A 1013 -18.98 9.56 -20.76
CA PHE A 1013 -20.25 8.92 -21.00
C PHE A 1013 -21.26 9.35 -19.95
N ILE A 1014 -22.50 9.58 -20.39
CA ILE A 1014 -23.65 9.79 -19.51
C ILE A 1014 -24.70 8.75 -19.89
N TRP A 1015 -25.25 8.07 -18.89
CA TRP A 1015 -26.44 7.25 -19.08
C TRP A 1015 -27.49 7.53 -18.01
N ILE A 1016 -28.75 7.35 -18.40
CA ILE A 1016 -29.92 7.39 -17.50
C ILE A 1016 -30.80 6.18 -17.74
N ARG A 1017 -31.47 5.72 -16.69
CA ARG A 1017 -32.32 4.53 -16.73
C ARG A 1017 -33.65 4.82 -17.42
N LYS A 1018 -34.00 3.99 -18.41
CA LYS A 1018 -35.21 4.12 -19.23
C LYS A 1018 -36.50 3.91 -18.44
N GLU A 1019 -36.44 3.10 -17.38
CA GLU A 1019 -37.59 2.71 -16.57
C GLU A 1019 -38.05 3.80 -15.59
N LEU A 1020 -37.29 4.88 -15.44
CA LEU A 1020 -37.64 6.02 -14.59
C LEU A 1020 -38.82 6.81 -15.20
N ASP A 1021 -39.60 7.49 -14.37
CA ASP A 1021 -40.64 8.38 -14.88
C ASP A 1021 -40.02 9.59 -15.62
N PRO A 1022 -40.80 10.24 -16.51
CA PRO A 1022 -40.28 11.27 -17.41
C PRO A 1022 -39.60 12.45 -16.70
N LEU A 1023 -40.08 12.87 -15.53
CA LEU A 1023 -39.48 13.97 -14.79
C LEU A 1023 -38.18 13.54 -14.11
N THR A 1024 -38.12 12.31 -13.61
CA THR A 1024 -36.87 11.74 -13.08
C THR A 1024 -35.82 11.69 -14.16
N GLN A 1025 -36.17 11.21 -15.36
CA GLN A 1025 -35.25 11.20 -16.50
C GLN A 1025 -34.70 12.59 -16.81
N ILE A 1026 -35.55 13.64 -16.82
CA ILE A 1026 -35.11 15.01 -17.12
C ILE A 1026 -34.19 15.56 -16.03
N TYR A 1027 -34.54 15.43 -14.75
CA TYR A 1027 -33.70 15.97 -13.69
C TYR A 1027 -32.40 15.17 -13.55
N THR A 1028 -32.44 13.83 -13.65
CA THR A 1028 -31.23 12.99 -13.64
C THR A 1028 -30.32 13.36 -14.82
N ALA A 1029 -30.87 13.55 -16.02
CA ALA A 1029 -30.07 14.02 -17.17
C ALA A 1029 -29.42 15.39 -16.89
N GLY A 1030 -30.15 16.33 -16.29
CA GLY A 1030 -29.61 17.63 -15.88
C GLY A 1030 -28.55 17.53 -14.78
N HIS A 1031 -28.71 16.60 -13.84
CA HIS A 1031 -27.77 16.26 -12.77
C HIS A 1031 -26.46 15.73 -13.37
N GLU A 1032 -26.52 14.68 -14.20
CA GLU A 1032 -25.33 14.05 -14.77
C GLU A 1032 -24.55 14.98 -15.71
N VAL A 1033 -25.22 15.93 -16.36
CA VAL A 1033 -24.54 16.99 -17.14
C VAL A 1033 -23.64 17.86 -16.25
N ILE A 1034 -24.00 18.12 -14.99
CA ILE A 1034 -23.13 18.87 -14.08
C ILE A 1034 -21.87 18.04 -13.76
N HIS A 1035 -22.01 16.72 -13.52
CA HIS A 1035 -20.85 15.83 -13.32
C HIS A 1035 -19.97 15.72 -14.56
N TYR A 1036 -20.57 15.68 -15.76
CA TYR A 1036 -19.82 15.76 -17.02
C TYR A 1036 -18.90 16.97 -17.02
N HIS A 1037 -19.40 18.14 -16.61
CA HIS A 1037 -18.59 19.36 -16.55
C HIS A 1037 -17.52 19.33 -15.46
N GLN A 1038 -17.79 18.71 -14.32
CA GLN A 1038 -16.77 18.50 -13.27
C GLN A 1038 -15.61 17.61 -13.76
N ILE A 1039 -15.94 16.51 -14.44
CA ILE A 1039 -14.98 15.61 -15.07
C ILE A 1039 -14.19 16.36 -16.14
N GLU A 1040 -14.87 17.08 -17.03
CA GLU A 1040 -14.24 17.82 -18.11
C GLU A 1040 -13.28 18.91 -17.61
N GLU A 1041 -13.63 19.64 -16.55
CA GLU A 1041 -12.73 20.63 -15.96
C GLU A 1041 -11.50 19.96 -15.33
N THR A 1042 -11.66 18.78 -14.72
CA THR A 1042 -10.52 17.99 -14.21
C THR A 1042 -9.62 17.49 -15.36
N THR A 1043 -10.22 17.03 -16.46
CA THR A 1043 -9.52 16.66 -17.71
C THR A 1043 -8.76 17.86 -18.29
N LYS A 1044 -9.36 19.06 -18.30
CA LYS A 1044 -8.69 20.30 -18.76
C LYS A 1044 -7.55 20.73 -17.84
N LEU A 1045 -7.71 20.57 -16.52
CA LEU A 1045 -6.64 20.85 -15.56
C LEU A 1045 -5.45 19.93 -15.79
N GLU A 1046 -5.69 18.64 -16.04
CA GLU A 1046 -4.63 17.71 -16.41
C GLU A 1046 -3.99 18.10 -17.75
N ALA A 1047 -4.79 18.40 -18.78
CA ALA A 1047 -4.29 18.81 -20.08
C ALA A 1047 -3.44 20.09 -20.02
N ARG A 1048 -3.85 21.06 -19.20
CA ARG A 1048 -3.05 22.28 -18.93
C ARG A 1048 -1.78 21.94 -18.17
N ALA A 1049 -1.86 21.11 -17.15
CA ALA A 1049 -0.68 20.69 -16.40
C ALA A 1049 0.34 19.96 -17.30
N LEU A 1050 -0.14 19.18 -18.28
CA LEU A 1050 0.69 18.57 -19.32
C LEU A 1050 1.35 19.60 -20.23
N SER A 1051 0.63 20.67 -20.63
CA SER A 1051 1.20 21.74 -21.47
C SER A 1051 2.21 22.62 -20.72
N ASP A 1052 2.03 22.81 -19.42
CA ASP A 1052 2.83 23.71 -18.58
C ASP A 1052 4.15 23.06 -18.11
N GLY A 1053 4.32 21.75 -18.34
CA GLY A 1053 5.56 21.00 -18.12
C GLY A 1053 5.55 20.08 -16.91
N ALA A 1054 6.67 19.36 -16.71
CA ALA A 1054 6.79 18.24 -15.78
C ALA A 1054 6.39 18.57 -14.33
N ILE A 1055 6.81 19.73 -13.83
CA ILE A 1055 6.54 20.18 -12.46
C ILE A 1055 5.04 20.47 -12.30
N ALA A 1056 4.40 21.11 -13.28
CA ALA A 1056 2.97 21.39 -13.24
C ALA A 1056 2.17 20.09 -13.24
N GLN A 1057 2.53 19.13 -14.10
CA GLN A 1057 1.93 17.79 -14.09
C GLN A 1057 2.14 17.07 -12.75
N ALA A 1058 3.33 17.15 -12.15
CA ALA A 1058 3.59 16.56 -10.84
C ALA A 1058 2.76 17.20 -9.72
N TYR A 1059 2.53 18.52 -9.77
CA TYR A 1059 1.63 19.20 -8.84
C TYR A 1059 0.17 18.77 -9.03
N PHE A 1060 -0.28 18.60 -10.27
CA PHE A 1060 -1.62 18.08 -10.56
C PHE A 1060 -1.81 16.67 -9.99
N LEU A 1061 -0.84 15.76 -10.24
CA LEU A 1061 -0.88 14.41 -9.68
C LEU A 1061 -0.79 14.40 -8.14
N ASN A 1062 0.01 15.30 -7.55
CA ASN A 1062 0.07 15.47 -6.10
C ASN A 1062 -1.27 15.96 -5.51
N PHE A 1063 -1.91 16.94 -6.16
CA PHE A 1063 -3.25 17.41 -5.84
C PHE A 1063 -4.27 16.28 -5.92
N TYR A 1064 -4.22 15.51 -7.02
CA TYR A 1064 -5.04 14.32 -7.21
C TYR A 1064 -4.86 13.35 -6.03
N GLY A 1065 -3.64 13.00 -5.66
CA GLY A 1065 -3.36 12.10 -4.52
C GLY A 1065 -3.95 12.57 -3.18
N ASN A 1066 -4.01 13.89 -2.94
CA ASN A 1066 -4.54 14.46 -1.69
C ASN A 1066 -6.08 14.51 -1.64
N PHE A 1067 -6.75 14.69 -2.79
CA PHE A 1067 -8.20 14.95 -2.83
C PHE A 1067 -9.02 13.86 -3.54
N LEU A 1068 -8.47 13.22 -4.55
CA LEU A 1068 -9.18 12.32 -5.47
C LEU A 1068 -8.60 10.90 -5.45
N GLY A 1069 -7.37 10.74 -4.97
CA GLY A 1069 -6.50 9.60 -5.24
C GLY A 1069 -6.34 8.56 -4.15
N VAL A 1070 -7.36 8.27 -3.35
CA VAL A 1070 -7.37 6.99 -2.61
C VAL A 1070 -8.75 6.40 -2.81
N SER A 1071 -8.84 5.32 -3.60
CA SER A 1071 -9.80 4.31 -3.21
C SER A 1071 -9.17 3.70 -1.98
N ALA A 1072 -9.80 3.88 -0.84
CA ALA A 1072 -9.62 2.93 0.22
C ALA A 1072 -10.31 1.63 -0.23
N ALA A 1073 -10.13 1.14 -1.46
CA ALA A 1073 -10.80 -0.07 -1.92
C ALA A 1073 -10.37 -1.29 -1.09
N SER A 1074 -9.24 -1.20 -0.39
CA SER A 1074 -8.81 -2.18 0.61
C SER A 1074 -9.47 -2.02 1.99
N LEU A 1075 -10.17 -0.92 2.29
CA LEU A 1075 -10.81 -0.64 3.59
C LEU A 1075 -12.32 -0.30 3.48
N GLU A 1076 -12.81 0.32 2.41
CA GLU A 1076 -14.23 0.48 2.05
C GLU A 1076 -14.84 -0.85 1.57
N GLY A 1077 -14.00 -1.82 1.20
CA GLY A 1077 -14.38 -3.23 1.12
C GLY A 1077 -14.87 -3.80 2.46
N LEU A 1078 -14.74 -3.08 3.59
CA LEU A 1078 -15.39 -3.40 4.86
C LEU A 1078 -16.83 -2.87 4.99
N SER A 1079 -17.42 -2.28 3.94
CA SER A 1079 -18.79 -1.74 3.99
C SER A 1079 -19.79 -2.36 2.99
N VAL A 1080 -19.34 -3.32 2.18
CA VAL A 1080 -20.20 -4.05 1.23
C VAL A 1080 -20.88 -5.26 1.88
N ASP A 1081 -20.83 -5.33 3.22
CA ASP A 1081 -21.56 -6.33 3.98
C ASP A 1081 -23.02 -5.99 3.86
N ILE A 1082 -23.71 -6.79 3.08
CA ILE A 1082 -24.92 -7.53 3.43
C ILE A 1082 -25.59 -7.82 2.08
N SER A 1083 -26.14 -9.02 1.95
CA SER A 1083 -27.06 -9.44 0.88
C SER A 1083 -28.40 -8.68 0.90
N VAL A 1084 -28.36 -7.42 1.30
CA VAL A 1084 -29.40 -6.40 1.37
C VAL A 1084 -28.64 -5.15 0.96
N GLU A 1085 -28.95 -4.59 -0.20
CA GLU A 1085 -28.37 -3.34 -0.69
C GLU A 1085 -28.46 -2.24 0.38
N ARG A 1086 -27.39 -2.00 1.15
CA ARG A 1086 -27.33 -0.96 2.19
C ARG A 1086 -26.35 0.14 1.78
N GLN A 1087 -26.69 1.36 2.16
CA GLN A 1087 -25.86 2.52 1.89
C GLN A 1087 -24.65 2.54 2.85
N PRO A 1088 -23.44 2.93 2.40
CA PRO A 1088 -22.26 2.97 3.26
C PRO A 1088 -22.37 4.06 4.33
N LEU A 1089 -21.95 3.75 5.56
CA LEU A 1089 -21.81 4.72 6.65
C LEU A 1089 -20.34 5.18 6.74
N TYR A 1090 -20.03 6.30 6.07
CA TYR A 1090 -18.64 6.77 5.95
C TYR A 1090 -18.06 7.17 7.31
N GLY A 1091 -16.85 6.66 7.60
CA GLY A 1091 -16.15 6.90 8.87
C GLY A 1091 -16.41 5.88 9.98
N LEU A 1092 -17.34 4.93 9.78
CA LEU A 1092 -17.68 3.94 10.81
C LEU A 1092 -16.51 3.01 11.14
N ALA A 1093 -15.79 2.52 10.14
CA ALA A 1093 -14.66 1.59 10.33
C ALA A 1093 -13.58 2.17 11.24
N ASP A 1094 -13.25 3.46 11.06
CA ASP A 1094 -12.26 4.19 11.86
C ASP A 1094 -12.69 4.37 13.34
N ARG A 1095 -13.99 4.22 13.63
CA ARG A 1095 -14.58 4.36 14.97
C ARG A 1095 -14.78 3.03 15.69
N ILE A 1096 -15.04 1.95 14.96
CA ILE A 1096 -15.30 0.61 15.52
C ILE A 1096 -14.08 0.04 16.24
N VAL A 1097 -12.89 0.10 15.63
CA VAL A 1097 -11.69 -0.59 16.15
C VAL A 1097 -11.34 -0.20 17.61
N PRO A 1098 -11.29 1.09 17.99
CA PRO A 1098 -10.97 1.47 19.37
C PRO A 1098 -12.11 1.32 20.39
N TYR A 1099 -13.37 1.25 19.95
CA TYR A 1099 -14.56 1.30 20.83
C TYR A 1099 -15.54 0.15 20.62
N PHE A 1100 -15.02 -0.96 20.10
CA PHE A 1100 -15.76 -2.13 19.67
C PHE A 1100 -16.78 -2.65 20.70
N PHE A 1101 -16.49 -2.49 22.01
CA PHE A 1101 -17.31 -3.01 23.11
C PHE A 1101 -18.21 -1.96 23.79
N THR A 1102 -18.26 -0.72 23.29
CA THR A 1102 -19.15 0.30 23.88
C THR A 1102 -20.59 0.09 23.42
N ASN A 1103 -21.56 0.24 24.32
CA ASN A 1103 -22.98 -0.05 24.03
C ASN A 1103 -23.50 0.65 22.76
N LEU A 1104 -23.13 1.92 22.54
CA LEU A 1104 -23.53 2.68 21.36
C LEU A 1104 -22.97 2.06 20.06
N ILE A 1105 -21.67 1.72 20.05
CA ILE A 1105 -21.01 1.16 18.85
C ILE A 1105 -21.51 -0.26 18.59
N THR A 1106 -21.72 -1.05 19.65
CA THR A 1106 -22.36 -2.37 19.57
C THR A 1106 -23.76 -2.27 18.98
N GLU A 1107 -24.59 -1.35 19.46
CA GLU A 1107 -25.96 -1.15 18.96
C GLU A 1107 -25.98 -0.72 17.48
N ILE A 1108 -25.14 0.24 17.10
CA ILE A 1108 -25.01 0.69 15.71
C ILE A 1108 -24.57 -0.48 14.82
N ARG A 1109 -23.55 -1.23 15.23
CA ARG A 1109 -23.05 -2.39 14.48
C ARG A 1109 -24.12 -3.47 14.35
N ASP A 1110 -24.75 -3.87 15.45
CA ASP A 1110 -25.73 -4.96 15.46
C ASP A 1110 -26.96 -4.60 14.62
N GLY A 1111 -27.44 -3.35 14.70
CA GLY A 1111 -28.53 -2.88 13.84
C GLY A 1111 -28.13 -2.77 12.36
N ILE A 1112 -26.90 -2.31 12.07
CA ILE A 1112 -26.36 -2.27 10.71
C ILE A 1112 -26.16 -3.68 10.14
N ASN A 1113 -25.86 -4.68 10.96
CA ASN A 1113 -25.60 -6.05 10.53
C ASN A 1113 -26.85 -6.96 10.51
N SER A 1114 -28.02 -6.45 10.94
CA SER A 1114 -29.26 -7.24 11.07
C SER A 1114 -30.15 -7.14 9.82
N SER A 1115 -31.35 -6.55 9.87
CA SER A 1115 -32.31 -6.40 8.74
C SER A 1115 -32.29 -5.00 8.11
N ARG A 1116 -32.94 -4.79 6.96
CA ARG A 1116 -33.05 -3.45 6.33
C ARG A 1116 -33.81 -2.51 7.26
N GLU A 1117 -34.85 -3.04 7.90
CA GLU A 1117 -35.67 -2.34 8.87
C GLU A 1117 -34.86 -1.91 10.09
N ASP A 1118 -33.97 -2.77 10.59
CA ASP A 1118 -33.06 -2.44 11.70
C ASP A 1118 -32.04 -1.38 11.29
N TYR A 1119 -31.51 -1.45 10.07
CA TYR A 1119 -30.62 -0.43 9.53
C TYR A 1119 -31.33 0.93 9.43
N ASP A 1120 -32.53 0.96 8.86
CA ASP A 1120 -33.35 2.17 8.78
C ASP A 1120 -33.73 2.69 10.17
N ALA A 1121 -33.94 1.81 11.16
CA ALA A 1121 -34.15 2.19 12.55
C ALA A 1121 -32.90 2.85 13.16
N ILE A 1122 -31.70 2.33 12.91
CA ILE A 1122 -30.43 2.94 13.32
C ILE A 1122 -30.23 4.30 12.66
N LEU A 1123 -30.49 4.43 11.35
CA LEU A 1123 -30.39 5.70 10.65
C LEU A 1123 -31.39 6.74 11.17
N ASN A 1124 -32.63 6.34 11.45
CA ASN A 1124 -33.62 7.23 12.04
C ASN A 1124 -33.24 7.65 13.46
N LYS A 1125 -32.65 6.73 14.24
CA LYS A 1125 -32.25 6.97 15.63
C LYS A 1125 -30.99 7.81 15.77
N TYR A 1126 -29.93 7.51 15.00
CA TYR A 1126 -28.60 8.11 15.15
C TYR A 1126 -28.13 8.94 13.96
N GLY A 1127 -28.84 8.93 12.83
CA GLY A 1127 -28.42 9.59 11.58
C GLY A 1127 -28.04 11.06 11.74
N SER A 1128 -28.82 11.81 12.53
CA SER A 1128 -28.57 13.22 12.83
C SER A 1128 -27.34 13.46 13.71
N LEU A 1129 -26.76 12.42 14.29
CA LEU A 1129 -25.66 12.48 15.25
C LEU A 1129 -24.35 11.94 14.68
N PHE A 1130 -24.39 11.26 13.53
CA PHE A 1130 -23.19 10.70 12.93
C PHE A 1130 -22.13 11.76 12.64
N GLY A 1131 -22.52 12.96 12.22
CA GLY A 1131 -21.59 14.05 11.95
C GLY A 1131 -20.78 14.53 13.17
N TYR A 1132 -21.16 14.16 14.40
CA TYR A 1132 -20.36 14.45 15.62
C TYR A 1132 -19.42 13.30 16.02
N MET A 1133 -19.62 12.10 15.46
CA MET A 1133 -18.85 10.92 15.86
C MET A 1133 -18.05 10.29 14.73
N MET A 1134 -18.38 10.50 13.46
CA MET A 1134 -17.71 9.85 12.33
C MET A 1134 -16.60 10.74 11.76
N PRO A 1135 -15.33 10.28 11.72
CA PRO A 1135 -14.28 10.94 10.94
C PRO A 1135 -14.55 10.72 9.44
N ASN A 1136 -14.17 11.67 8.57
CA ASN A 1136 -14.28 11.47 7.12
C ASN A 1136 -12.98 11.83 6.42
N SER A 1137 -12.59 11.03 5.43
CA SER A 1137 -11.45 11.35 4.56
C SER A 1137 -11.78 12.53 3.65
N ASN A 1138 -10.74 13.22 3.15
CA ASN A 1138 -10.94 14.30 2.19
C ASN A 1138 -11.59 13.81 0.89
N GLN A 1139 -11.34 12.57 0.44
CA GLN A 1139 -11.98 12.05 -0.78
C GLN A 1139 -13.49 11.92 -0.62
N VAL A 1140 -13.95 11.39 0.53
CA VAL A 1140 -15.38 11.27 0.81
C VAL A 1140 -16.03 12.66 0.86
N LYS A 1141 -15.35 13.64 1.48
CA LYS A 1141 -15.83 15.03 1.47
C LYS A 1141 -15.84 15.63 0.06
N VAL A 1142 -14.86 15.32 -0.80
CA VAL A 1142 -14.87 15.78 -2.20
C VAL A 1142 -16.08 15.23 -2.96
N LYS A 1143 -16.41 13.94 -2.82
CA LYS A 1143 -17.64 13.36 -3.40
C LYS A 1143 -18.87 14.15 -2.94
N ALA A 1144 -19.01 14.40 -1.64
CA ALA A 1144 -20.12 15.20 -1.11
C ALA A 1144 -20.16 16.64 -1.65
N LEU A 1145 -19.01 17.28 -1.89
CA LEU A 1145 -18.94 18.62 -2.49
C LEU A 1145 -19.40 18.63 -3.96
N GLN A 1146 -19.13 17.56 -4.72
CA GLN A 1146 -19.54 17.45 -6.12
C GLN A 1146 -21.07 17.39 -6.29
N GLU A 1147 -21.78 16.88 -5.30
CA GLU A 1147 -23.24 16.72 -5.27
C GLU A 1147 -24.02 17.99 -4.86
N ILE A 1148 -23.36 19.00 -4.27
CA ILE A 1148 -24.05 20.17 -3.69
C ILE A 1148 -24.90 20.93 -4.71
N ILE A 1149 -24.33 21.24 -5.88
CA ILE A 1149 -25.02 22.00 -6.93
C ILE A 1149 -26.10 21.15 -7.62
N PRO A 1150 -25.83 19.90 -8.05
CA PRO A 1150 -26.88 19.02 -8.56
C PRO A 1150 -28.08 18.88 -7.62
N ALA A 1151 -27.84 18.62 -6.33
CA ALA A 1151 -28.89 18.46 -5.33
C ALA A 1151 -29.72 19.73 -5.12
N LEU A 1152 -29.08 20.91 -5.10
CA LEU A 1152 -29.77 22.20 -5.02
C LEU A 1152 -30.69 22.44 -6.24
N GLU A 1153 -30.20 22.14 -7.45
CA GLU A 1153 -30.97 22.34 -8.68
C GLU A 1153 -32.14 21.36 -8.78
N ASN A 1154 -32.00 20.13 -8.29
CA ASN A 1154 -33.10 19.17 -8.20
C ASN A 1154 -34.22 19.69 -7.31
N ALA A 1155 -33.89 20.24 -6.13
CA ALA A 1155 -34.88 20.85 -5.25
C ALA A 1155 -35.58 22.06 -5.89
N LYS A 1156 -34.83 22.91 -6.61
CA LYS A 1156 -35.40 24.07 -7.33
C LYS A 1156 -36.33 23.64 -8.46
N ASN A 1157 -35.97 22.60 -9.21
CA ASN A 1157 -36.79 21.99 -10.26
C ASN A 1157 -38.10 21.44 -9.69
N ILE A 1158 -38.04 20.63 -8.63
CA ILE A 1158 -39.22 20.05 -7.97
C ILE A 1158 -40.15 21.15 -7.43
N LEU A 1159 -39.59 22.18 -6.77
CA LEU A 1159 -40.38 23.31 -6.28
C LEU A 1159 -41.08 24.02 -7.43
N PHE A 1160 -40.37 24.32 -8.53
CA PHE A 1160 -40.94 25.01 -9.67
C PHE A 1160 -42.10 24.22 -10.32
N ALA A 1161 -41.94 22.91 -10.51
CA ALA A 1161 -43.00 22.05 -11.03
C ALA A 1161 -44.24 22.04 -10.11
N LYS A 1162 -44.06 22.02 -8.78
CA LYS A 1162 -45.16 22.16 -7.81
C LYS A 1162 -45.82 23.53 -7.86
N GLU A 1163 -45.04 24.60 -8.06
CA GLU A 1163 -45.53 25.97 -8.21
C GLU A 1163 -46.29 26.18 -9.53
N LEU A 1164 -46.15 25.30 -10.53
CA LEU A 1164 -47.01 25.23 -11.72
C LEU A 1164 -48.32 24.46 -11.50
N GLY A 1165 -48.50 23.84 -10.34
CA GLY A 1165 -49.68 23.03 -10.03
C GLY A 1165 -49.66 21.61 -10.54
N LEU A 1166 -48.52 21.14 -11.05
CA LEU A 1166 -48.29 19.74 -11.36
C LEU A 1166 -48.27 18.90 -10.07
N GLU A 1167 -48.73 17.66 -10.16
CA GLU A 1167 -48.74 16.72 -9.04
C GLU A 1167 -47.41 15.94 -9.02
N ILE A 1168 -46.51 16.37 -8.12
CA ILE A 1168 -45.16 15.81 -7.98
C ILE A 1168 -45.07 15.04 -6.67
N GLY A 1169 -44.74 13.74 -6.75
CA GLY A 1169 -44.64 12.86 -5.58
C GLY A 1169 -43.39 13.09 -4.71
N TRP A 1170 -42.40 13.82 -5.21
CA TRP A 1170 -41.16 14.07 -4.49
C TRP A 1170 -41.22 15.29 -3.59
N ASP A 1171 -40.47 15.23 -2.49
CA ASP A 1171 -40.23 16.37 -1.62
C ASP A 1171 -38.93 17.08 -2.03
N GLU A 1172 -39.02 18.38 -2.32
CA GLU A 1172 -37.89 19.18 -2.78
C GLU A 1172 -36.74 19.19 -1.76
N ILE A 1173 -37.06 19.19 -0.45
CA ILE A 1173 -36.06 19.23 0.62
C ILE A 1173 -35.37 17.87 0.75
N ARG A 1174 -36.13 16.78 0.69
CA ARG A 1174 -35.55 15.41 0.70
C ARG A 1174 -34.69 15.16 -0.53
N SER A 1175 -35.05 15.69 -1.70
CA SER A 1175 -34.20 15.56 -2.89
C SER A 1175 -32.84 16.24 -2.72
N ALA A 1176 -32.78 17.34 -1.96
CA ALA A 1176 -31.53 18.03 -1.65
C ALA A 1176 -30.74 17.36 -0.51
N LEU A 1177 -31.39 16.50 0.29
CA LEU A 1177 -30.85 15.89 1.50
C LEU A 1177 -31.15 14.38 1.50
N PRO A 1178 -30.64 13.60 0.51
CA PRO A 1178 -31.03 12.21 0.32
C PRO A 1178 -30.73 11.31 1.52
N SER A 1179 -29.71 11.62 2.32
CA SER A 1179 -29.35 10.84 3.50
C SER A 1179 -29.92 11.41 4.82
N ALA A 1180 -30.80 12.42 4.77
CA ALA A 1180 -31.39 13.02 5.96
C ALA A 1180 -32.64 12.25 6.44
N ASN A 1181 -32.71 11.99 7.74
CA ASN A 1181 -33.92 11.51 8.37
C ASN A 1181 -34.97 12.63 8.55
N ASP A 1182 -36.19 12.27 8.94
CA ASP A 1182 -37.32 13.21 9.05
C ASP A 1182 -37.06 14.42 9.95
N MET A 1183 -36.29 14.21 11.03
CA MET A 1183 -35.91 15.28 11.94
C MET A 1183 -34.93 16.25 11.27
N GLN A 1184 -33.91 15.73 10.57
CA GLN A 1184 -32.94 16.52 9.82
C GLN A 1184 -33.61 17.30 8.69
N ILE A 1185 -34.58 16.70 8.00
CA ILE A 1185 -35.41 17.37 6.99
C ILE A 1185 -36.10 18.58 7.62
N LYS A 1186 -36.85 18.37 8.71
CA LYS A 1186 -37.58 19.46 9.40
C LYS A 1186 -36.67 20.58 9.89
N LEU A 1187 -35.48 20.24 10.40
CA LEU A 1187 -34.49 21.21 10.87
C LEU A 1187 -33.95 22.08 9.71
N ASN A 1188 -33.65 21.45 8.57
CA ASN A 1188 -33.01 22.12 7.45
C ASN A 1188 -33.99 22.74 6.44
N THR A 1189 -35.29 22.38 6.48
CA THR A 1189 -36.32 22.96 5.60
C THR A 1189 -36.23 24.48 5.49
N PRO A 1190 -36.15 25.29 6.57
CA PRO A 1190 -36.09 26.74 6.44
C PRO A 1190 -34.83 27.23 5.71
N LYS A 1191 -33.69 26.55 5.88
CA LYS A 1191 -32.41 26.88 5.22
C LYS A 1191 -32.47 26.56 3.74
N ILE A 1192 -32.91 25.34 3.39
CA ILE A 1192 -33.03 24.90 2.00
C ILE A 1192 -34.10 25.71 1.25
N MET A 1193 -35.28 25.94 1.84
CA MET A 1193 -36.33 26.78 1.24
C MET A 1193 -35.86 28.21 0.97
N ARG A 1194 -34.97 28.75 1.80
CA ARG A 1194 -34.36 30.07 1.62
C ARG A 1194 -33.36 30.06 0.46
N ALA A 1195 -32.56 29.00 0.33
CA ALA A 1195 -31.58 28.86 -0.74
C ALA A 1195 -32.21 28.65 -2.12
N ILE A 1196 -33.26 27.82 -2.22
CA ILE A 1196 -33.94 27.55 -3.50
C ILE A 1196 -34.69 28.78 -4.05
N LYS A 1197 -34.95 29.79 -3.21
CA LYS A 1197 -35.64 31.05 -3.56
C LYS A 1197 -34.72 32.26 -3.69
N LYS A 1198 -33.40 32.09 -3.70
CA LYS A 1198 -32.42 33.17 -3.82
C LYS A 1198 -31.46 32.95 -4.98
N ALA A 1199 -31.13 34.03 -5.68
CA ALA A 1199 -30.10 34.05 -6.72
C ALA A 1199 -28.67 34.28 -6.17
N ARG A 1200 -28.46 34.14 -4.85
CA ARG A 1200 -27.14 34.25 -4.21
C ARG A 1200 -26.86 32.99 -3.41
N PRO A 1201 -25.59 32.55 -3.31
CA PRO A 1201 -25.25 31.34 -2.57
C PRO A 1201 -25.61 31.49 -1.09
N ASP A 1202 -26.30 30.49 -0.56
CA ASP A 1202 -26.66 30.41 0.86
C ASP A 1202 -25.80 29.34 1.52
N TYR A 1203 -24.62 29.75 2.01
CA TYR A 1203 -23.60 28.80 2.47
C TYR A 1203 -24.05 27.91 3.64
N GLU A 1204 -25.01 28.33 4.45
CA GLU A 1204 -25.58 27.45 5.49
C GLU A 1204 -26.39 26.30 4.86
N ALA A 1205 -27.20 26.61 3.85
CA ALA A 1205 -27.96 25.61 3.12
C ALA A 1205 -27.04 24.70 2.30
N LEU A 1206 -26.02 25.25 1.63
CA LEU A 1206 -25.06 24.45 0.86
C LEU A 1206 -24.25 23.50 1.76
N THR A 1207 -23.85 23.95 2.95
CA THR A 1207 -23.21 23.09 3.96
C THR A 1207 -24.15 21.98 4.41
N ALA A 1208 -25.43 22.32 4.67
CA ALA A 1208 -26.45 21.32 5.02
C ALA A 1208 -26.65 20.31 3.89
N ILE A 1209 -26.67 20.74 2.63
CA ILE A 1209 -26.73 19.85 1.46
C ILE A 1209 -25.54 18.88 1.49
N GLY A 1210 -24.31 19.39 1.56
CA GLY A 1210 -23.10 18.56 1.62
C GLY A 1210 -23.10 17.53 2.75
N ASN A 1211 -23.57 17.91 3.95
CA ASN A 1211 -23.66 17.02 5.12
C ASN A 1211 -24.67 15.87 4.97
N HIS A 1212 -25.56 15.91 3.98
CA HIS A 1212 -26.63 14.94 3.82
C HIS A 1212 -26.68 14.31 2.42
N GLN A 1213 -25.56 14.36 1.68
CA GLN A 1213 -25.41 13.58 0.45
C GLN A 1213 -25.09 12.12 0.75
N PHE A 1214 -24.29 11.89 1.79
CA PHE A 1214 -23.86 10.56 2.21
C PHE A 1214 -23.92 10.44 3.72
N TYR A 1215 -24.30 9.26 4.23
CA TYR A 1215 -24.35 9.02 5.66
C TYR A 1215 -22.97 9.14 6.31
N GLY A 1216 -22.90 9.85 7.43
CA GLY A 1216 -21.67 10.03 8.21
C GLY A 1216 -20.79 11.18 7.77
N VAL A 1217 -21.04 11.80 6.60
CA VAL A 1217 -20.24 12.93 6.11
C VAL A 1217 -20.62 14.23 6.81
N SER A 1218 -19.62 14.98 7.25
CA SER A 1218 -19.83 16.27 7.92
C SER A 1218 -18.80 17.33 7.53
N PHE A 1219 -19.32 18.52 7.28
CA PHE A 1219 -18.64 19.80 7.10
C PHE A 1219 -18.99 20.68 8.30
N ALA A 1220 -17.96 21.13 9.02
CA ALA A 1220 -18.16 22.02 10.15
C ALA A 1220 -18.50 23.45 9.69
N ARG A 1221 -19.33 24.11 10.48
CA ARG A 1221 -19.68 25.51 10.27
C ARG A 1221 -18.51 26.39 10.72
N LYS A 1222 -17.78 26.94 9.75
CA LYS A 1222 -16.65 27.85 10.03
C LYS A 1222 -17.15 29.26 10.33
N LEU A 1223 -16.30 30.06 11.00
CA LEU A 1223 -16.56 31.48 11.30
C LEU A 1223 -16.92 32.29 10.04
N GLU A 1224 -16.22 32.00 8.93
CA GLU A 1224 -16.58 32.49 7.60
C GLU A 1224 -17.32 31.39 6.85
N LEU A 1225 -18.63 31.56 6.65
CA LEU A 1225 -19.51 30.50 6.16
C LEU A 1225 -19.10 29.96 4.79
N SER A 1226 -18.57 30.81 3.91
CA SER A 1226 -18.03 30.44 2.58
C SER A 1226 -16.96 29.36 2.66
N LYS A 1227 -16.15 29.36 3.72
CA LYS A 1227 -15.07 28.39 3.94
C LYS A 1227 -15.55 27.03 4.43
N SER A 1228 -16.82 26.89 4.81
CA SER A 1228 -17.39 25.62 5.32
C SER A 1228 -17.43 24.53 4.25
N ILE A 1229 -17.54 24.92 2.98
CA ILE A 1229 -17.52 24.04 1.80
C ILE A 1229 -16.19 24.09 1.03
N THR A 1230 -15.12 24.50 1.73
CA THR A 1230 -13.73 24.49 1.24
C THR A 1230 -12.91 23.48 2.05
N LEU A 1231 -12.30 22.52 1.34
CA LEU A 1231 -11.45 21.50 1.92
C LEU A 1231 -9.98 21.92 1.86
N ARG A 1232 -9.27 21.63 2.95
CA ARG A 1232 -7.82 21.74 3.09
C ARG A 1232 -7.34 20.45 3.75
N PRO A 1233 -6.56 19.62 3.07
CA PRO A 1233 -6.18 18.33 3.60
C PRO A 1233 -5.15 18.52 4.70
N ILE A 1234 -5.21 17.65 5.71
CA ILE A 1234 -4.07 17.49 6.63
C ILE A 1234 -2.89 17.02 5.79
N LEU A 1235 -1.80 17.78 5.83
CA LEU A 1235 -0.61 17.41 5.10
C LEU A 1235 -0.05 16.09 5.64
N SER A 1236 -0.17 15.02 4.85
CA SER A 1236 0.31 13.67 5.22
C SER A 1236 0.87 12.94 3.98
N THR A 1237 0.84 11.61 3.95
CA THR A 1237 1.29 10.80 2.82
C THR A 1237 0.24 10.71 1.71
N ILE A 1238 0.66 10.61 0.45
CA ILE A 1238 -0.23 10.33 -0.68
C ILE A 1238 0.04 8.94 -1.28
N SER A 1239 -1.00 8.31 -1.81
CA SER A 1239 -0.94 7.12 -2.65
C SER A 1239 -1.51 7.46 -4.03
N LEU A 1240 -0.89 6.96 -5.10
CA LEU A 1240 -1.32 7.25 -6.48
C LEU A 1240 -1.51 5.99 -7.32
N GLY A 1241 -0.98 4.84 -6.87
CA GLY A 1241 -0.78 3.65 -7.68
C GLY A 1241 -2.07 3.14 -8.34
N ASN A 1242 -2.94 2.54 -7.53
CA ASN A 1242 -4.19 1.95 -8.02
C ASN A 1242 -5.28 2.99 -8.24
N SER A 1243 -5.41 3.97 -7.35
CA SER A 1243 -6.53 4.92 -7.34
C SER A 1243 -6.64 5.79 -8.57
N TYR A 1244 -5.53 6.28 -9.16
CA TYR A 1244 -5.56 7.11 -10.36
C TYR A 1244 -5.93 6.33 -11.63
N ASN A 1245 -5.67 5.02 -11.67
CA ASN A 1245 -6.00 4.15 -12.80
C ASN A 1245 -7.31 3.36 -12.62
N GLN A 1246 -7.64 2.91 -11.39
CA GLN A 1246 -8.80 2.08 -11.06
C GLN A 1246 -10.11 2.85 -10.85
N THR A 1247 -10.09 4.13 -10.42
CA THR A 1247 -11.33 4.95 -10.37
C THR A 1247 -12.03 5.05 -11.73
N GLN A 1248 -11.40 4.58 -12.80
CA GLN A 1248 -11.91 4.59 -14.17
C GLN A 1248 -12.11 3.18 -14.75
N GLN A 1249 -11.71 2.11 -14.06
CA GLN A 1249 -11.88 0.72 -14.52
C GLN A 1249 -12.85 -0.10 -13.67
N GLN A 1250 -13.19 0.35 -12.46
CA GLN A 1250 -14.09 -0.38 -11.55
C GLN A 1250 -15.53 -0.58 -12.05
N GLN A 1251 -15.90 -0.05 -13.21
CA GLN A 1251 -17.17 -0.39 -13.85
C GLN A 1251 -17.10 -1.71 -14.64
N GLN A 1252 -15.92 -2.18 -15.05
CA GLN A 1252 -15.79 -3.40 -15.86
C GLN A 1252 -15.64 -4.71 -15.07
N GLN A 1253 -15.58 -4.67 -13.73
CA GLN A 1253 -15.48 -5.87 -12.89
C GLN A 1253 -16.77 -6.18 -12.16
#